data_AF-A0A961KPX0-F1
#
_entry.id   AF-A0A961KPX0-F1
#
_cell.length_a   1.000
_cell.length_b   1.000
_cell.length_c   1.000
_cell.angle_alpha   90.00
_cell.angle_beta   90.00
_cell.angle_gamma   90.00
#
_symmetry.space_group_name_H-M   'P 1'
#
loop_
_entity.id
_entity.type
_entity.pdbx_description
1 polymer ?
#
loop_
_entity_poly.entity_id
_entity_poly.type
_entity_poly.pdbx_seq_one_letter_code
_entity_poly.pdbx_strand_id
1 'polypeptide(L)'
;MSDDAQERLGRECARIADLTDRARAWVQDPGNAALVGAEAKSLVRSMRRAARRARRLGRAARRPMSVSVFGPSQAGKSFLVSVLARPENGRLVADFAASGGQLDYIRQINPEGEGESTGLVTRFTMQKDATPKGYPVKLVLLGEADIARTLINSFFMDGDRSEPAPDSAAIAAHLDAYKPRAGAAQPGLDEDDVHDIAEYVETVFGREAYAAALKPFWEEAARIAPGLAVADRAGFLSLLWGGHAPFSDLYGRLAGALGQLGHAGEVFAGLDALLPRESSIIDVKTLSGAADAAPLEIATGDGRTVALARSAICALAAELVLPMRDLPSEMFAQTDLLDFPGARNRFEQDLATAFAKSDAILPELLLRGKVAYLFDRYVQNQEITSMLLCIPDSNMETVDLPGLVQNWIAATHGATPEQRAGQDCVLFFVLTKFDKHLGDTAAEGGDETRFERRMQASLLEKFGKGGDRWVSEWEPGRPFTNCYWLRNPNYYVDGLIEYDDAKIEQRIRPEKENRVAELRAGCLRAASVRRHFADPEAAWDAALRLNDGGVSHLRAHLARVSRPDSKLRQIAGQLERIAADLARSIAPFHVSDDVEQRIADKRQAAALVIDDLEEALLRHRFGAVLAALMVDRDEIEGRISRVPSSVRITNAVSTAAMAPDPQAGR
;
A
#
# COMPACT_ATOMS: atom_id res chain seq x y z
N MET A 1 10.69 26.76 -6.87
CA MET A 1 10.23 26.92 -5.46
C MET A 1 9.90 25.57 -4.79
N SER A 2 10.26 24.41 -5.37
CA SER A 2 9.84 23.10 -4.84
C SER A 2 10.74 22.55 -3.73
N ASP A 3 12.06 22.58 -3.89
CA ASP A 3 12.94 21.72 -3.08
C ASP A 3 13.05 22.19 -1.63
N ASP A 4 13.08 23.51 -1.41
CA ASP A 4 13.17 24.10 -0.08
C ASP A 4 11.86 23.92 0.73
N ALA A 5 10.72 23.92 0.03
CA ALA A 5 9.42 23.64 0.63
C ALA A 5 9.23 22.14 0.93
N GLN A 6 9.68 21.26 0.02
CA GLN A 6 9.74 19.81 0.23
C GLN A 6 10.60 19.46 1.45
N GLU A 7 11.80 20.04 1.54
CA GLU A 7 12.72 19.80 2.64
C GLU A 7 12.17 20.34 3.97
N ARG A 8 11.55 21.54 3.96
CA ARG A 8 10.89 22.10 5.15
C ARG A 8 9.78 21.19 5.67
N LEU A 9 8.85 20.78 4.80
CA LEU A 9 7.76 19.88 5.19
C LEU A 9 8.29 18.52 5.64
N GLY A 10 9.31 17.99 4.97
CA GLY A 10 9.99 16.78 5.38
C GLY A 10 10.59 16.89 6.80
N ARG A 11 11.19 18.03 7.15
CA ARG A 11 11.70 18.31 8.51
C ARG A 11 10.57 18.44 9.53
N GLU A 12 9.45 19.07 9.19
CA GLU A 12 8.27 19.17 10.05
C GLU A 12 7.69 17.79 10.36
N CYS A 13 7.54 16.92 9.34
CA CYS A 13 7.15 15.53 9.52
C CYS A 13 8.08 14.78 10.48
N ALA A 14 9.40 14.93 10.31
CA ALA A 14 10.38 14.31 11.19
C ALA A 14 10.27 14.84 12.63
N ARG A 15 10.05 16.14 12.80
CA ARG A 15 9.85 16.77 14.12
C ARG A 15 8.60 16.22 14.83
N ILE A 16 7.48 16.07 14.12
CA ILE A 16 6.27 15.49 14.71
C ILE A 16 6.52 14.04 15.13
N ALA A 17 7.20 13.24 14.31
CA ALA A 17 7.54 11.86 14.66
C ALA A 17 8.40 11.81 15.94
N ASP A 18 9.45 12.63 16.03
CA ASP A 18 10.31 12.72 17.23
C ASP A 18 9.54 13.14 18.48
N LEU A 19 8.73 14.19 18.39
CA LEU A 19 7.87 14.63 19.50
C LEU A 19 6.89 13.54 19.92
N THR A 20 6.36 12.77 18.96
CA THR A 20 5.47 11.64 19.24
C THR A 20 6.20 10.52 19.96
N ASP A 21 7.44 10.20 19.58
CA ASP A 21 8.26 9.21 20.29
C ASP A 21 8.58 9.65 21.72
N ARG A 22 8.87 10.94 21.92
CA ARG A 22 9.10 11.51 23.27
C ARG A 22 7.83 11.46 24.12
N ALA A 23 6.68 11.81 23.55
CA ALA A 23 5.38 11.68 24.21
C ALA A 23 5.08 10.23 24.58
N ARG A 24 5.34 9.29 23.66
CA ARG A 24 5.19 7.85 23.90
C ARG A 24 6.11 7.38 25.03
N ALA A 25 7.38 7.79 25.03
CA ALA A 25 8.32 7.46 26.11
C ALA A 25 7.86 8.03 27.47
N TRP A 26 7.28 9.23 27.48
CA TRP A 26 6.69 9.81 28.69
C TRP A 26 5.51 8.98 29.22
N VAL A 27 4.61 8.52 28.35
CA VAL A 27 3.47 7.65 28.72
C VAL A 27 3.95 6.29 29.25
N GLN A 28 5.04 5.76 28.68
CA GLN A 28 5.61 4.46 29.07
C GLN A 28 6.48 4.51 30.34
N ASP A 29 6.87 5.71 30.79
CA ASP A 29 7.63 5.87 32.03
C ASP A 29 6.80 5.34 33.22
N PRO A 30 7.36 4.46 34.08
CA PRO A 30 6.62 3.86 35.18
C PRO A 30 5.98 4.87 36.15
N GLY A 31 6.60 6.04 36.35
CA GLY A 31 6.08 7.10 37.21
C GLY A 31 4.86 7.81 36.63
N ASN A 32 4.79 7.92 35.30
CA ASN A 32 3.67 8.56 34.60
C ASN A 32 2.59 7.56 34.18
N ALA A 33 2.94 6.30 33.94
CA ALA A 33 1.99 5.26 33.53
C ALA A 33 0.86 5.09 34.55
N ALA A 34 1.13 5.30 35.85
CA ALA A 34 0.11 5.32 36.90
C ALA A 34 -0.87 6.50 36.76
N LEU A 35 -0.39 7.68 36.31
CA LEU A 35 -1.22 8.86 36.05
C LEU A 35 -2.11 8.67 34.82
N VAL A 36 -1.59 8.05 33.77
CA VAL A 36 -2.34 7.77 32.52
C VAL A 36 -3.33 6.61 32.72
N GLY A 37 -3.00 5.65 33.60
CA GLY A 37 -3.90 4.57 33.99
C GLY A 37 -4.23 3.61 32.84
N ALA A 38 -5.51 3.24 32.71
CA ALA A 38 -5.96 2.21 31.78
C ALA A 38 -5.73 2.55 30.29
N GLU A 39 -5.63 3.83 29.95
CA GLU A 39 -5.50 4.30 28.56
C GLU A 39 -4.07 4.24 28.02
N ALA A 40 -3.07 3.97 28.87
CA ALA A 40 -1.66 4.03 28.46
C ALA A 40 -1.36 3.12 27.26
N LYS A 41 -1.93 1.91 27.22
CA LYS A 41 -1.72 0.95 26.12
C LYS A 41 -2.32 1.43 24.80
N SER A 42 -3.56 1.93 24.81
CA SER A 42 -4.22 2.42 23.60
C SER A 42 -3.53 3.68 23.06
N LEU A 43 -3.09 4.56 23.97
CA LEU A 43 -2.35 5.77 23.64
C LEU A 43 -0.98 5.47 23.02
N VAL A 44 -0.23 4.51 23.57
CA VAL A 44 1.04 4.06 22.98
C VAL A 44 0.82 3.49 21.58
N ARG A 45 -0.23 2.69 21.36
CA ARG A 45 -0.56 2.14 20.05
C ARG A 45 -0.92 3.24 19.04
N SER A 46 -1.70 4.25 19.44
CA SER A 46 -2.07 5.36 18.54
C SER A 46 -0.87 6.26 18.22
N MET A 47 -0.05 6.60 19.22
CA MET A 47 1.18 7.38 19.04
C MET A 47 2.16 6.68 18.10
N ARG A 48 2.32 5.36 18.23
CA ARG A 48 3.19 4.58 17.34
C ARG A 48 2.74 4.67 15.88
N ARG A 49 1.44 4.48 15.61
CA ARG A 49 0.86 4.64 14.26
C ARG A 49 1.07 6.05 13.72
N ALA A 50 0.84 7.07 14.56
CA ALA A 50 1.02 8.47 14.20
C ALA A 50 2.47 8.81 13.83
N ALA A 51 3.45 8.36 14.63
CA ALA A 51 4.86 8.54 14.37
C ALA A 51 5.28 7.88 13.04
N ARG A 52 4.87 6.61 12.81
CA ARG A 52 5.13 5.92 11.53
C ARG A 52 4.52 6.65 10.34
N ARG A 53 3.27 7.10 10.47
CA ARG A 53 2.60 7.87 9.41
C ARG A 53 3.34 9.18 9.12
N ALA A 54 3.75 9.92 10.16
CA ALA A 54 4.53 11.14 10.00
C ALA A 54 5.87 10.88 9.28
N ARG A 55 6.61 9.82 9.63
CA ARG A 55 7.84 9.44 8.91
C ARG A 55 7.58 9.10 7.44
N ARG A 56 6.50 8.38 7.13
CA ARG A 56 6.08 8.09 5.74
C ARG A 56 5.76 9.38 4.97
N LEU A 57 5.01 10.29 5.57
CA LEU A 57 4.71 11.62 5.00
C LEU A 57 6.00 12.42 4.73
N GLY A 58 6.97 12.38 5.64
CA GLY A 58 8.25 13.07 5.47
C GLY A 58 9.07 12.54 4.29
N ARG A 59 9.07 11.21 4.07
CA ARG A 59 9.68 10.60 2.88
C ARG A 59 8.93 10.99 1.61
N ALA A 60 7.59 10.92 1.64
CA ALA A 60 6.74 11.30 0.51
C ALA A 60 6.97 12.77 0.11
N ALA A 61 7.12 13.68 1.07
CA ALA A 61 7.36 15.10 0.82
C ALA A 61 8.66 15.36 0.07
N ARG A 62 9.71 14.56 0.32
CA ARG A 62 11.03 14.69 -0.31
C ARG A 62 11.16 13.98 -1.65
N ARG A 63 10.16 13.17 -2.03
CA ARG A 63 10.13 12.49 -3.32
C ARG A 63 9.40 13.34 -4.36
N PRO A 64 9.81 13.28 -5.64
CA PRO A 64 9.06 13.89 -6.73
C PRO A 64 7.59 13.46 -6.74
N MET A 65 6.74 14.26 -7.38
CA MET A 65 5.43 13.76 -7.77
C MET A 65 5.59 12.62 -8.76
N SER A 66 4.59 11.78 -8.85
CA SER A 66 4.59 10.65 -9.78
C SER A 66 3.21 10.39 -10.34
N VAL A 67 3.17 10.25 -11.65
CA VAL A 67 2.01 9.73 -12.39
C VAL A 67 2.19 8.24 -12.51
N SER A 68 1.23 7.45 -12.05
CA SER A 68 1.25 6.00 -12.25
C SER A 68 0.44 5.61 -13.49
N VAL A 69 0.93 4.60 -14.21
CA VAL A 69 0.18 3.87 -15.24
C VAL A 69 -0.14 2.50 -14.67
N PHE A 70 -1.43 2.24 -14.49
CA PHE A 70 -1.93 1.04 -13.81
C PHE A 70 -3.11 0.43 -14.56
N GLY A 71 -3.35 -0.86 -14.37
CA GLY A 71 -4.39 -1.60 -15.06
C GLY A 71 -4.09 -3.09 -15.12
N PRO A 72 -5.01 -3.90 -15.69
CA PRO A 72 -4.79 -5.33 -15.81
C PRO A 72 -3.66 -5.66 -16.80
N SER A 73 -3.22 -6.91 -16.75
CA SER A 73 -3.30 -7.80 -17.93
C SER A 73 -3.26 -7.14 -19.31
N GLN A 74 -2.12 -6.83 -19.93
CA GLN A 74 -2.07 -6.44 -21.36
C GLN A 74 -3.00 -5.25 -21.74
N ALA A 75 -3.21 -4.31 -20.81
CA ALA A 75 -4.08 -3.15 -21.02
C ALA A 75 -3.47 -2.03 -21.88
N GLY A 76 -2.31 -2.24 -22.52
CA GLY A 76 -1.62 -1.18 -23.28
C GLY A 76 -0.84 -0.17 -22.42
N LYS A 77 -0.52 -0.53 -21.16
CA LYS A 77 0.25 0.30 -20.21
C LYS A 77 1.61 0.73 -20.79
N SER A 78 2.43 -0.22 -21.23
CA SER A 78 3.77 0.05 -21.75
C SER A 78 3.75 0.94 -23.00
N PHE A 79 2.70 0.83 -23.84
CA PHE A 79 2.50 1.76 -24.95
C PHE A 79 2.25 3.18 -24.43
N LEU A 80 1.30 3.37 -23.51
CA LEU A 80 1.01 4.68 -22.94
C LEU A 80 2.24 5.29 -22.25
N VAL A 81 2.97 4.50 -21.47
CA VAL A 81 4.24 4.89 -20.85
C VAL A 81 5.23 5.35 -21.91
N SER A 82 5.43 4.57 -22.98
CA SER A 82 6.38 4.91 -24.04
C SER A 82 6.03 6.20 -24.77
N VAL A 83 4.74 6.52 -24.95
CA VAL A 83 4.32 7.73 -25.65
C VAL A 83 4.34 8.95 -24.73
N LEU A 84 4.03 8.78 -23.44
CA LEU A 84 4.15 9.86 -22.46
C LEU A 84 5.61 10.23 -22.16
N ALA A 85 6.49 9.23 -22.11
CA ALA A 85 7.89 9.41 -21.75
C ALA A 85 8.85 9.56 -22.95
N ARG A 86 8.38 9.54 -24.20
CA ARG A 86 9.23 9.90 -25.35
C ARG A 86 9.21 11.40 -25.61
N PRO A 87 10.34 12.01 -26.02
CA PRO A 87 10.33 13.37 -26.56
C PRO A 87 9.61 13.41 -27.91
N GLU A 88 9.15 14.60 -28.33
CA GLU A 88 8.29 14.78 -29.52
C GLU A 88 8.84 14.11 -30.80
N ASN A 89 10.16 14.13 -30.99
CA ASN A 89 10.82 13.59 -32.18
C ASN A 89 11.84 12.47 -31.87
N GLY A 90 11.61 11.67 -30.84
CA GLY A 90 12.58 10.65 -30.43
C GLY A 90 11.98 9.42 -29.78
N ARG A 91 12.86 8.61 -29.21
CA ARG A 91 12.52 7.39 -28.48
C ARG A 91 12.77 7.58 -27.00
N LEU A 92 12.10 6.77 -26.20
CA LEU A 92 12.39 6.65 -24.78
C LEU A 92 13.72 5.92 -24.59
N VAL A 93 14.76 6.68 -24.25
CA VAL A 93 16.13 6.20 -24.04
C VAL A 93 16.50 6.42 -22.56
N ALA A 94 16.87 5.33 -21.89
CA ALA A 94 17.48 5.39 -20.57
C ALA A 94 18.93 5.89 -20.68
N ASP A 95 19.40 6.66 -19.72
CA ASP A 95 20.73 7.27 -19.70
C ASP A 95 21.48 6.91 -18.41
N PHE A 96 21.94 5.67 -18.37
CA PHE A 96 22.75 5.16 -17.27
C PHE A 96 24.19 5.70 -17.36
N ALA A 97 24.78 6.08 -16.22
CA ALA A 97 26.13 6.62 -16.13
C ALA A 97 27.23 5.56 -16.34
N ALA A 98 27.24 4.91 -17.50
CA ALA A 98 28.21 3.89 -17.91
C ALA A 98 28.41 3.88 -19.44
N SER A 99 29.52 3.30 -19.90
CA SER A 99 29.74 3.05 -21.34
C SER A 99 28.67 2.11 -21.87
N GLY A 100 27.96 2.52 -22.92
CA GLY A 100 26.80 1.76 -23.44
C GLY A 100 25.54 1.88 -22.57
N GLY A 101 25.50 2.83 -21.62
CA GLY A 101 24.36 3.07 -20.74
C GLY A 101 23.16 3.75 -21.39
N GLN A 102 23.29 4.17 -22.66
CA GLN A 102 22.17 4.69 -23.46
C GLN A 102 21.41 3.53 -24.11
N LEU A 103 20.24 3.20 -23.53
CA LEU A 103 19.48 2.02 -23.90
C LEU A 103 18.04 2.39 -24.30
N ASP A 104 17.61 1.93 -25.47
CA ASP A 104 16.21 2.07 -25.92
C ASP A 104 15.31 1.19 -25.04
N TYR A 105 14.39 1.82 -24.29
CA TYR A 105 13.58 1.09 -23.31
C TYR A 105 12.78 -0.04 -23.97
N ILE A 106 12.12 0.24 -25.08
CA ILE A 106 11.22 -0.73 -25.73
C ILE A 106 12.01 -1.85 -26.40
N ARG A 107 13.13 -1.53 -27.05
CA ARG A 107 13.91 -2.50 -27.84
C ARG A 107 14.92 -3.30 -27.01
N GLN A 108 15.43 -2.74 -25.91
CA GLN A 108 16.57 -3.31 -25.19
C GLN A 108 16.27 -3.66 -23.74
N ILE A 109 15.32 -3.01 -23.07
CA ILE A 109 15.08 -3.19 -21.63
C ILE A 109 13.78 -3.96 -21.37
N ASN A 110 12.65 -3.43 -21.85
CA ASN A 110 11.33 -4.01 -21.65
C ASN A 110 11.29 -5.42 -22.24
N PRO A 111 10.97 -6.50 -21.52
CA PRO A 111 11.06 -7.87 -22.05
C PRO A 111 10.08 -8.17 -23.22
N GLU A 112 10.45 -9.12 -24.11
CA GLU A 112 9.59 -9.59 -25.23
C GLU A 112 8.60 -10.66 -24.78
N GLY A 113 7.34 -10.57 -25.23
CA GLY A 113 6.36 -11.65 -25.06
C GLY A 113 4.91 -11.18 -25.16
N GLU A 114 4.03 -12.09 -25.58
CA GLU A 114 2.56 -11.89 -25.59
C GLU A 114 1.94 -11.96 -24.18
N GLY A 115 2.70 -11.70 -23.11
CA GLY A 115 2.28 -11.77 -21.71
C GLY A 115 2.72 -10.56 -20.91
N GLU A 116 2.31 -10.49 -19.65
CA GLU A 116 2.84 -9.48 -18.73
C GLU A 116 4.21 -9.86 -18.24
N SER A 117 5.21 -9.15 -18.78
CA SER A 117 6.61 -9.53 -18.67
C SER A 117 7.35 -8.85 -17.51
N THR A 118 6.72 -7.95 -16.74
CA THR A 118 7.39 -7.16 -15.67
C THR A 118 6.87 -7.50 -14.27
N GLY A 119 7.76 -7.77 -13.31
CA GLY A 119 7.42 -8.11 -11.91
C GLY A 119 7.72 -7.03 -10.86
N LEU A 120 8.13 -5.83 -11.29
CA LEU A 120 8.54 -4.70 -10.46
C LEU A 120 7.98 -3.39 -11.03
N VAL A 121 7.98 -2.32 -10.24
CA VAL A 121 7.62 -0.97 -10.71
C VAL A 121 8.80 -0.34 -11.43
N THR A 122 8.58 0.25 -12.60
CA THR A 122 9.63 0.99 -13.32
C THR A 122 9.40 2.48 -13.18
N ARG A 123 10.35 3.20 -12.56
CA ARG A 123 10.31 4.66 -12.40
C ARG A 123 11.13 5.33 -13.48
N PHE A 124 10.47 6.09 -14.35
CA PHE A 124 11.13 6.98 -15.30
C PHE A 124 11.28 8.36 -14.68
N THR A 125 12.50 8.86 -14.64
CA THR A 125 12.81 10.13 -13.97
C THR A 125 13.85 10.93 -14.75
N MET A 126 13.80 12.25 -14.62
CA MET A 126 14.86 13.14 -15.10
C MET A 126 16.01 13.28 -14.08
N GLN A 127 15.85 12.73 -12.86
CA GLN A 127 16.88 12.74 -11.84
C GLN A 127 17.99 11.74 -12.16
N LYS A 128 19.24 12.21 -12.14
CA LYS A 128 20.44 11.39 -12.40
C LYS A 128 21.29 11.34 -11.13
N ASP A 129 20.85 10.51 -10.19
CA ASP A 129 21.56 10.30 -8.93
C ASP A 129 22.97 9.75 -9.17
N ALA A 130 23.91 10.11 -8.29
CA ALA A 130 25.23 9.52 -8.30
C ALA A 130 25.15 8.02 -7.98
N THR A 131 25.84 7.20 -8.76
CA THR A 131 25.90 5.75 -8.60
C THR A 131 27.33 5.27 -8.37
N PRO A 132 27.54 4.14 -7.68
CA PRO A 132 28.87 3.53 -7.55
C PRO A 132 29.46 3.21 -8.93
N LYS A 133 30.77 3.43 -9.07
CA LYS A 133 31.49 3.18 -10.34
C LYS A 133 31.31 1.71 -10.76
N GLY A 134 30.79 1.49 -11.97
CA GLY A 134 30.54 0.15 -12.51
C GLY A 134 29.13 -0.39 -12.25
N TYR A 135 28.36 0.24 -11.37
CA TYR A 135 27.01 -0.20 -10.99
C TYR A 135 25.99 0.92 -11.24
N PRO A 136 25.67 1.24 -12.51
CA PRO A 136 24.85 2.40 -12.84
C PRO A 136 23.34 2.17 -12.65
N VAL A 137 22.88 0.92 -12.47
CA VAL A 137 21.45 0.58 -12.37
C VAL A 137 21.01 0.64 -10.92
N LYS A 138 20.16 1.61 -10.56
CA LYS A 138 19.63 1.77 -9.19
C LYS A 138 18.34 0.94 -9.01
N LEU A 139 18.30 0.16 -7.94
CA LEU A 139 17.16 -0.66 -7.52
C LEU A 139 16.73 -0.29 -6.10
N VAL A 140 15.42 -0.18 -5.89
CA VAL A 140 14.83 -0.12 -4.54
C VAL A 140 14.33 -1.51 -4.17
N LEU A 141 14.74 -2.02 -3.01
CA LEU A 141 14.38 -3.36 -2.56
C LEU A 141 13.15 -3.37 -1.64
N LEU A 142 12.51 -4.52 -1.57
CA LEU A 142 11.55 -4.90 -0.54
C LEU A 142 12.31 -5.28 0.74
N GLY A 143 11.87 -4.80 1.90
CA GLY A 143 12.37 -5.23 3.21
C GLY A 143 11.73 -6.55 3.69
N GLU A 144 12.13 -7.08 4.85
CA GLU A 144 11.54 -8.33 5.36
C GLU A 144 10.03 -8.20 5.65
N ALA A 145 9.58 -7.06 6.16
CA ALA A 145 8.16 -6.77 6.36
C ALA A 145 7.37 -6.71 5.04
N ASP A 146 8.01 -6.25 3.96
CA ASP A 146 7.42 -6.23 2.61
C ASP A 146 7.30 -7.67 2.05
N ILE A 147 8.32 -8.49 2.26
CA ILE A 147 8.32 -9.91 1.87
C ILE A 147 7.22 -10.66 2.64
N ALA A 148 7.14 -10.49 3.96
CA ALA A 148 6.11 -11.12 4.78
C ALA A 148 4.70 -10.76 4.29
N ARG A 149 4.42 -9.48 4.03
CA ARG A 149 3.11 -9.03 3.50
C ARG A 149 2.82 -9.56 2.10
N THR A 150 3.84 -9.71 1.27
CA THR A 150 3.73 -10.36 -0.05
C THR A 150 3.28 -11.81 0.09
N LEU A 151 3.90 -12.59 0.99
CA LEU A 151 3.56 -14.00 1.20
C LEU A 151 2.20 -14.17 1.87
N ILE A 152 1.88 -13.33 2.84
CA ILE A 152 0.55 -13.26 3.48
C ILE A 152 -0.52 -12.98 2.42
N ASN A 153 -0.27 -12.03 1.51
CA ASN A 153 -1.20 -11.73 0.43
C ASN A 153 -1.43 -12.96 -0.46
N SER A 154 -0.38 -13.66 -0.88
CA SER A 154 -0.52 -14.91 -1.66
C SER A 154 -1.31 -15.97 -0.89
N PHE A 155 -1.03 -16.15 0.41
CA PHE A 155 -1.76 -17.11 1.25
C PHE A 155 -3.27 -16.84 1.28
N PHE A 156 -3.67 -15.61 1.61
CA PHE A 156 -5.10 -15.27 1.75
C PHE A 156 -5.83 -15.13 0.41
N MET A 157 -5.15 -14.73 -0.66
CA MET A 157 -5.80 -14.42 -1.95
C MET A 157 -5.78 -15.57 -2.95
N ASP A 158 -4.85 -16.53 -2.81
CA ASP A 158 -4.75 -17.70 -3.68
C ASP A 158 -5.09 -19.01 -2.93
N GLY A 159 -5.19 -19.00 -1.60
CA GLY A 159 -5.67 -20.14 -0.81
C GLY A 159 -7.19 -20.26 -0.76
N ASP A 160 -7.70 -21.50 -0.68
CA ASP A 160 -9.13 -21.83 -0.60
C ASP A 160 -9.74 -21.75 0.81
N ARG A 161 -8.99 -21.19 1.77
CA ARG A 161 -9.37 -21.03 3.18
C ARG A 161 -9.62 -22.36 3.90
N SER A 162 -9.05 -23.46 3.39
CA SER A 162 -9.16 -24.78 4.03
C SER A 162 -8.26 -24.94 5.26
N GLU A 163 -7.24 -24.09 5.42
CA GLU A 163 -6.33 -24.17 6.56
C GLU A 163 -7.05 -23.86 7.88
N PRO A 164 -6.89 -24.72 8.91
CA PRO A 164 -7.51 -24.49 10.19
C PRO A 164 -6.89 -23.27 10.87
N ALA A 165 -7.75 -22.34 11.31
CA ALA A 165 -7.31 -21.19 12.08
C ALA A 165 -6.65 -21.65 13.39
N PRO A 166 -5.48 -21.10 13.77
CA PRO A 166 -4.80 -21.49 15.00
C PRO A 166 -5.62 -21.04 16.22
N ASP A 167 -5.82 -21.94 17.19
CA ASP A 167 -6.47 -21.59 18.43
C ASP A 167 -5.53 -20.84 19.39
N SER A 168 -6.08 -20.26 20.46
CA SER A 168 -5.31 -19.50 21.44
C SER A 168 -4.21 -20.33 22.12
N ALA A 169 -4.39 -21.64 22.28
CA ALA A 169 -3.39 -22.52 22.91
C ALA A 169 -2.22 -22.79 21.96
N ALA A 170 -2.50 -23.01 20.68
CA ALA A 170 -1.50 -23.15 19.62
C ALA A 170 -0.68 -21.87 19.45
N ILE A 171 -1.34 -20.69 19.48
CA ILE A 171 -0.65 -19.39 19.43
C ILE A 171 0.27 -19.22 20.64
N ALA A 172 -0.22 -19.50 21.86
CA ALA A 172 0.58 -19.39 23.07
C ALA A 172 1.80 -20.35 23.05
N ALA A 173 1.59 -21.61 22.67
CA ALA A 173 2.65 -22.60 22.55
C ALA A 173 3.70 -22.19 21.50
N HIS A 174 3.26 -21.62 20.37
CA HIS A 174 4.16 -21.09 19.34
C HIS A 174 5.00 -19.92 19.88
N LEU A 175 4.38 -18.96 20.57
CA LEU A 175 5.11 -17.84 21.20
C LEU A 175 6.13 -18.34 22.22
N ASP A 176 5.75 -19.27 23.10
CA ASP A 176 6.61 -19.84 24.14
C ASP A 176 7.80 -20.60 23.56
N ALA A 177 7.63 -21.25 22.40
CA ALA A 177 8.71 -21.97 21.73
C ALA A 177 9.82 -21.06 21.17
N TYR A 178 9.48 -19.84 20.76
CA TYR A 178 10.43 -18.89 20.15
C TYR A 178 10.94 -17.82 21.11
N LYS A 179 10.18 -17.50 22.16
CA LYS A 179 10.59 -16.55 23.21
C LYS A 179 12.00 -16.80 23.78
N PRO A 180 12.43 -18.04 24.12
CA PRO A 180 13.79 -18.28 24.60
C PRO A 180 14.87 -18.19 23.51
N ARG A 181 14.50 -18.17 22.23
CA ARG A 181 15.42 -18.01 21.09
C ARG A 181 15.64 -16.54 20.73
N ALA A 182 14.76 -15.65 21.18
CA ALA A 182 14.89 -14.21 20.96
C ALA A 182 16.03 -13.65 21.81
N GLY A 183 17.06 -13.14 21.14
CA GLY A 183 18.21 -12.48 21.75
C GLY A 183 18.15 -10.97 21.61
N ALA A 184 19.33 -10.35 21.48
CA ALA A 184 19.43 -8.94 21.14
C ALA A 184 18.81 -8.65 19.76
N ALA A 185 18.29 -7.44 19.59
CA ALA A 185 17.68 -7.00 18.34
C ALA A 185 18.60 -7.28 17.13
N GLN A 186 18.05 -7.96 16.14
CA GLN A 186 18.70 -8.31 14.89
C GLN A 186 18.21 -7.37 13.78
N PRO A 187 19.05 -7.04 12.79
CA PRO A 187 18.62 -6.26 11.63
C PRO A 187 17.46 -6.90 10.85
N GLY A 188 16.81 -6.06 10.03
CA GLY A 188 15.86 -6.49 9.01
C GLY A 188 14.38 -6.50 9.38
N LEU A 189 14.04 -6.70 10.65
CA LEU A 189 12.66 -6.59 11.16
C LEU A 189 12.67 -5.98 12.55
N ASP A 190 11.97 -4.87 12.74
CA ASP A 190 11.81 -4.22 14.04
C ASP A 190 10.39 -4.36 14.63
N GLU A 191 10.15 -3.78 15.81
CA GLU A 191 8.83 -3.82 16.46
C GLU A 191 7.75 -3.13 15.61
N ASP A 192 8.11 -2.00 14.97
CA ASP A 192 7.21 -1.21 14.14
C ASP A 192 6.81 -1.96 12.86
N ASP A 193 7.74 -2.70 12.26
CA ASP A 193 7.51 -3.57 11.12
C ASP A 193 6.50 -4.67 11.42
N VAL A 194 6.61 -5.34 12.58
CA VAL A 194 5.64 -6.38 12.99
C VAL A 194 4.25 -5.78 13.15
N HIS A 195 4.14 -4.57 13.67
CA HIS A 195 2.86 -3.87 13.76
C HIS A 195 2.31 -3.42 12.40
N ASP A 196 3.16 -3.06 11.44
CA ASP A 196 2.73 -2.76 10.08
C ASP A 196 2.24 -4.03 9.36
N ILE A 197 2.84 -5.19 9.62
CA ILE A 197 2.31 -6.50 9.18
C ILE A 197 0.94 -6.75 9.81
N ALA A 198 0.82 -6.56 11.13
CA ALA A 198 -0.44 -6.74 11.86
C ALA A 198 -1.56 -5.85 11.30
N GLU A 199 -1.28 -4.57 11.09
CA GLU A 199 -2.23 -3.60 10.54
C GLU A 199 -2.63 -3.95 9.10
N TYR A 200 -1.69 -4.47 8.29
CA TYR A 200 -2.00 -4.99 6.95
C TYR A 200 -2.99 -6.17 7.03
N VAL A 201 -2.71 -7.17 7.88
CA VAL A 201 -3.59 -8.34 8.05
C VAL A 201 -4.97 -7.93 8.57
N GLU A 202 -5.02 -7.08 9.60
CA GLU A 202 -6.28 -6.60 10.19
C GLU A 202 -7.11 -5.79 9.18
N THR A 203 -6.47 -4.95 8.36
CA THR A 203 -7.17 -4.07 7.42
C THR A 203 -7.64 -4.81 6.18
N VAL A 204 -6.78 -5.65 5.60
CA VAL A 204 -7.06 -6.31 4.31
C VAL A 204 -7.83 -7.61 4.52
N PHE A 205 -7.47 -8.40 5.54
CA PHE A 205 -7.98 -9.75 5.76
C PHE A 205 -8.75 -9.93 7.06
N GLY A 206 -8.97 -8.89 7.88
CA GLY A 206 -9.52 -9.01 9.23
C GLY A 206 -10.94 -9.61 9.35
N ARG A 207 -11.64 -9.80 8.22
CA ARG A 207 -12.93 -10.53 8.14
C ARG A 207 -12.76 -12.04 7.97
N GLU A 208 -11.59 -12.50 7.53
CA GLU A 208 -11.26 -13.91 7.38
C GLU A 208 -11.03 -14.54 8.76
N ALA A 209 -11.58 -15.74 8.98
CA ALA A 209 -11.52 -16.41 10.28
C ALA A 209 -10.08 -16.64 10.76
N TYR A 210 -9.19 -17.03 9.84
CA TYR A 210 -7.77 -17.23 10.12
C TYR A 210 -7.09 -15.93 10.59
N ALA A 211 -7.31 -14.81 9.89
CA ALA A 211 -6.76 -13.51 10.26
C ALA A 211 -7.29 -13.01 11.62
N ALA A 212 -8.59 -13.23 11.90
CA ALA A 212 -9.20 -12.86 13.18
C ALA A 212 -8.61 -13.65 14.35
N ALA A 213 -8.26 -14.93 14.14
CA ALA A 213 -7.64 -15.78 15.15
C ALA A 213 -6.23 -15.32 15.54
N LEU A 214 -5.49 -14.65 14.64
CA LEU A 214 -4.14 -14.13 14.91
C LEU A 214 -4.10 -12.90 15.83
N LYS A 215 -5.23 -12.29 16.22
CA LYS A 215 -5.24 -11.08 17.07
C LYS A 215 -4.39 -11.18 18.35
N PRO A 216 -4.38 -12.30 19.11
CA PRO A 216 -3.56 -12.43 20.31
C PRO A 216 -2.05 -12.54 20.05
N PHE A 217 -1.65 -12.84 18.82
CA PHE A 217 -0.25 -13.07 18.44
C PHE A 217 0.58 -11.78 18.44
N TRP A 218 0.01 -10.67 17.95
CA TRP A 218 0.76 -9.49 17.52
C TRP A 218 1.56 -8.77 18.61
N GLU A 219 1.01 -8.65 19.82
CA GLU A 219 1.66 -7.91 20.93
C GLU A 219 2.93 -8.58 21.45
N GLU A 220 2.94 -9.92 21.56
CA GLU A 220 4.14 -10.68 21.92
C GLU A 220 5.06 -10.81 20.69
N ALA A 221 4.51 -11.02 19.50
CA ALA A 221 5.28 -11.15 18.27
C ALA A 221 6.16 -9.92 17.99
N ALA A 222 5.65 -8.72 18.24
CA ALA A 222 6.41 -7.48 18.05
C ALA A 222 7.63 -7.36 18.98
N ARG A 223 7.64 -8.09 20.11
CA ARG A 223 8.78 -8.16 21.03
C ARG A 223 9.73 -9.32 20.72
N ILE A 224 9.21 -10.43 20.18
CA ILE A 224 9.97 -11.66 19.92
C ILE A 224 10.68 -11.58 18.56
N ALA A 225 9.96 -11.29 17.49
CA ALA A 225 10.47 -11.40 16.12
C ALA A 225 11.74 -10.57 15.83
N PRO A 226 11.89 -9.35 16.36
CA PRO A 226 13.11 -8.56 16.16
C PRO A 226 14.36 -9.19 16.78
N GLY A 227 14.21 -9.99 17.84
CA GLY A 227 15.33 -10.68 18.49
C GLY A 227 15.72 -12.01 17.86
N LEU A 228 14.98 -12.50 16.85
CA LEU A 228 15.23 -13.79 16.21
C LEU A 228 16.22 -13.67 15.04
N ALA A 229 17.08 -14.68 14.92
CA ALA A 229 17.88 -14.89 13.71
C ALA A 229 16.98 -15.26 12.52
N VAL A 230 17.45 -15.06 11.29
CA VAL A 230 16.64 -15.24 10.05
C VAL A 230 15.95 -16.61 9.99
N ALA A 231 16.64 -17.69 10.33
CA ALA A 231 16.07 -19.04 10.31
C ALA A 231 14.92 -19.22 11.32
N ASP A 232 15.11 -18.76 12.56
CA ASP A 232 14.06 -18.78 13.57
C ASP A 232 12.92 -17.82 13.22
N ARG A 233 13.22 -16.67 12.62
CA ARG A 233 12.22 -15.69 12.18
C ARG A 233 11.32 -16.28 11.07
N ALA A 234 11.89 -17.04 10.13
CA ALA A 234 11.13 -17.75 9.11
C ALA A 234 10.15 -18.77 9.73
N GLY A 235 10.63 -19.56 10.71
CA GLY A 235 9.79 -20.49 11.46
C GLY A 235 8.73 -19.77 12.30
N PHE A 236 9.07 -18.64 12.93
CA PHE A 236 8.17 -17.85 13.76
C PHE A 236 7.03 -17.23 12.95
N LEU A 237 7.33 -16.66 11.78
CA LEU A 237 6.33 -16.05 10.89
C LEU A 237 5.52 -17.07 10.10
N SER A 238 5.86 -18.36 10.16
CA SER A 238 5.13 -19.41 9.44
C SER A 238 3.63 -19.48 9.75
N LEU A 239 3.25 -19.06 10.96
CA LEU A 239 1.86 -18.93 11.39
C LEU A 239 1.06 -17.96 10.51
N LEU A 240 1.70 -17.01 9.84
CA LEU A 240 1.05 -16.00 9.00
C LEU A 240 0.64 -16.51 7.61
N TRP A 241 1.07 -17.72 7.25
CA TRP A 241 0.77 -18.36 5.98
C TRP A 241 0.48 -19.87 6.14
N GLY A 242 -0.25 -20.23 7.17
CA GLY A 242 -0.76 -21.61 7.33
C GLY A 242 0.28 -22.65 7.72
N GLY A 243 1.52 -22.27 8.01
CA GLY A 243 2.62 -23.20 8.26
C GLY A 243 3.22 -23.82 6.98
N HIS A 244 2.87 -23.32 5.79
CA HIS A 244 3.41 -23.82 4.52
C HIS A 244 4.92 -23.61 4.41
N ALA A 245 5.69 -24.70 4.48
CA ALA A 245 7.15 -24.68 4.42
C ALA A 245 7.74 -23.95 3.20
N PRO A 246 7.20 -24.09 1.97
CA PRO A 246 7.72 -23.37 0.80
C PRO A 246 7.73 -21.84 0.95
N PHE A 247 6.76 -21.26 1.67
CA PHE A 247 6.76 -19.83 1.98
C PHE A 247 7.80 -19.45 3.02
N SER A 248 7.96 -20.25 4.08
CA SER A 248 8.99 -20.04 5.10
C SER A 248 10.41 -20.12 4.51
N ASP A 249 10.65 -21.09 3.63
CA ASP A 249 11.93 -21.27 2.95
C ASP A 249 12.22 -20.11 1.99
N LEU A 250 11.20 -19.63 1.27
CA LEU A 250 11.31 -18.44 0.43
C LEU A 250 11.62 -17.19 1.26
N TYR A 251 10.91 -16.95 2.36
CA TYR A 251 11.19 -15.85 3.28
C TYR A 251 12.63 -15.92 3.78
N GLY A 252 13.08 -17.08 4.28
CA GLY A 252 14.43 -17.27 4.81
C GLY A 252 15.51 -16.99 3.76
N ARG A 253 15.32 -17.45 2.51
CA ARG A 253 16.25 -17.16 1.40
C ARG A 253 16.34 -15.67 1.09
N LEU A 254 15.20 -14.98 0.97
CA LEU A 254 15.16 -13.55 0.64
C LEU A 254 15.68 -12.67 1.79
N ALA A 255 15.31 -12.98 3.03
CA ALA A 255 15.84 -12.32 4.22
C ALA A 255 17.35 -12.55 4.37
N GLY A 256 17.85 -13.76 4.08
CA GLY A 256 19.27 -14.05 4.03
C GLY A 256 20.03 -13.25 2.97
N ALA A 257 19.45 -13.07 1.78
CA ALA A 257 20.02 -12.21 0.74
C ALA A 257 20.06 -10.73 1.17
N LEU A 258 18.99 -10.22 1.81
CA LEU A 258 18.99 -8.89 2.42
C LEU A 258 20.07 -8.74 3.50
N GLY A 259 20.28 -9.77 4.33
CA GLY A 259 21.33 -9.79 5.35
C GLY A 259 22.73 -9.61 4.76
N GLN A 260 23.03 -10.25 3.62
CA GLN A 260 24.31 -10.05 2.92
C GLN A 260 24.49 -8.60 2.45
N LEU A 261 23.39 -7.98 1.98
CA LEU A 261 23.33 -6.56 1.59
C LEU A 261 23.28 -5.60 2.78
N GLY A 262 23.34 -6.08 4.03
CA GLY A 262 23.20 -5.24 5.22
C GLY A 262 21.83 -4.58 5.35
N HIS A 263 20.80 -5.19 4.77
CA HIS A 263 19.43 -4.68 4.70
C HIS A 263 19.32 -3.30 4.05
N ALA A 264 20.19 -3.00 3.08
CA ALA A 264 20.13 -1.79 2.28
C ALA A 264 18.81 -1.74 1.48
N GLY A 265 18.03 -0.66 1.66
CA GLY A 265 16.80 -0.43 0.90
C GLY A 265 17.03 0.02 -0.54
N GLU A 266 18.22 0.54 -0.84
CA GLU A 266 18.66 0.92 -2.18
C GLU A 266 19.99 0.23 -2.50
N VAL A 267 20.06 -0.39 -3.68
CA VAL A 267 21.25 -1.08 -4.19
C VAL A 267 21.49 -0.75 -5.66
N PHE A 268 22.66 -1.12 -6.15
CA PHE A 268 23.14 -0.78 -7.47
C PHE A 268 23.66 -2.03 -8.20
N ALA A 269 23.34 -2.16 -9.47
CA ALA A 269 23.74 -3.29 -10.32
C ALA A 269 24.41 -2.83 -11.61
N GLY A 270 25.13 -3.73 -12.25
CA GLY A 270 25.64 -3.54 -13.61
C GLY A 270 24.51 -3.55 -14.66
N LEU A 271 24.85 -3.18 -15.91
CA LEU A 271 23.92 -3.24 -17.04
C LEU A 271 23.48 -4.68 -17.37
N ASP A 272 24.26 -5.69 -16.94
CA ASP A 272 23.96 -7.12 -17.04
C ASP A 272 22.77 -7.57 -16.19
N ALA A 273 22.26 -6.72 -15.28
CA ALA A 273 20.96 -6.90 -14.64
C ALA A 273 19.80 -6.73 -15.62
N LEU A 274 20.00 -5.95 -16.70
CA LEU A 274 18.98 -5.62 -17.69
C LEU A 274 19.21 -6.34 -19.03
N LEU A 275 20.45 -6.72 -19.32
CA LEU A 275 20.88 -7.27 -20.59
C LEU A 275 21.55 -8.65 -20.43
N PRO A 276 21.29 -9.61 -21.33
CA PRO A 276 20.27 -9.55 -22.39
C PRO A 276 18.84 -9.67 -21.82
N ARG A 277 17.81 -9.34 -22.62
CA ARG A 277 16.42 -9.19 -22.12
C ARG A 277 15.87 -10.47 -21.51
N GLU A 278 16.31 -11.62 -22.01
CA GLU A 278 15.81 -12.96 -21.66
C GLU A 278 16.24 -13.41 -20.26
N SER A 279 17.30 -12.81 -19.70
CA SER A 279 17.80 -13.09 -18.34
C SER A 279 17.73 -11.86 -17.43
N SER A 280 17.03 -10.81 -17.86
CA SER A 280 16.83 -9.56 -17.14
C SER A 280 16.03 -9.78 -15.85
N ILE A 281 16.36 -9.02 -14.80
CA ILE A 281 15.58 -9.01 -13.55
C ILE A 281 14.17 -8.43 -13.73
N ILE A 282 13.92 -7.74 -14.84
CA ILE A 282 12.60 -7.23 -15.18
C ILE A 282 11.70 -8.39 -15.62
N ASP A 283 12.24 -9.38 -16.34
CA ASP A 283 11.47 -10.53 -16.83
C ASP A 283 11.02 -11.42 -15.66
N VAL A 284 9.71 -11.59 -15.52
CA VAL A 284 9.09 -12.45 -14.50
C VAL A 284 9.57 -13.90 -14.57
N LYS A 285 10.04 -14.38 -15.73
CA LYS A 285 10.61 -15.73 -15.87
C LYS A 285 11.87 -15.92 -15.02
N THR A 286 12.58 -14.85 -14.71
CA THR A 286 13.77 -14.86 -13.84
C THR A 286 13.44 -15.31 -12.41
N LEU A 287 12.19 -15.17 -11.96
CA LEU A 287 11.75 -15.67 -10.65
C LEU A 287 11.81 -17.21 -10.53
N SER A 288 11.80 -17.94 -11.66
CA SER A 288 11.91 -19.41 -11.65
C SER A 288 13.29 -19.91 -11.22
N GLY A 289 14.31 -19.06 -11.22
CA GLY A 289 15.70 -19.45 -10.92
C GLY A 289 16.47 -20.02 -12.10
N ALA A 290 15.88 -20.14 -13.29
CA ALA A 290 16.56 -20.69 -14.47
C ALA A 290 17.83 -19.90 -14.86
N ALA A 291 17.91 -18.62 -14.53
CA ALA A 291 19.05 -17.74 -14.80
C ALA A 291 20.09 -17.68 -13.66
N ASP A 292 19.90 -18.42 -12.56
CA ASP A 292 20.73 -18.30 -11.35
C ASP A 292 22.16 -18.85 -11.51
N ALA A 293 22.43 -19.60 -12.58
CA ALA A 293 23.79 -20.03 -12.93
C ALA A 293 24.73 -18.85 -13.21
N ALA A 294 24.19 -17.66 -13.52
CA ALA A 294 24.93 -16.42 -13.71
C ALA A 294 24.48 -15.36 -12.68
N PRO A 295 25.03 -15.36 -11.45
CA PRO A 295 24.63 -14.43 -10.41
C PRO A 295 24.95 -12.97 -10.80
N LEU A 296 24.24 -12.04 -10.18
CA LEU A 296 24.47 -10.61 -10.33
C LEU A 296 25.34 -10.08 -9.21
N GLU A 297 26.32 -9.28 -9.59
CA GLU A 297 27.12 -8.52 -8.64
C GLU A 297 26.37 -7.23 -8.26
N ILE A 298 26.07 -7.07 -6.98
CA ILE A 298 25.24 -5.99 -6.44
C ILE A 298 26.07 -5.17 -5.46
N ALA A 299 26.12 -3.86 -5.68
CA ALA A 299 26.76 -2.90 -4.81
C ALA A 299 25.73 -2.16 -3.94
N THR A 300 26.09 -1.88 -2.70
CA THR A 300 25.32 -1.03 -1.78
C THR A 300 25.89 0.40 -1.76
N GLY A 301 25.13 1.37 -1.23
CA GLY A 301 25.57 2.77 -1.16
C GLY A 301 26.81 3.01 -0.29
N ASP A 302 27.10 2.14 0.68
CA ASP A 302 28.32 2.15 1.49
C ASP A 302 29.52 1.46 0.81
N GLY A 303 29.36 0.98 -0.43
CA GLY A 303 30.43 0.41 -1.24
C GLY A 303 30.69 -1.08 -1.04
N ARG A 304 29.84 -1.80 -0.30
CA ARG A 304 29.90 -3.27 -0.22
C ARG A 304 29.38 -3.88 -1.51
N THR A 305 30.01 -4.97 -1.95
CA THR A 305 29.61 -5.71 -3.14
C THR A 305 29.36 -7.18 -2.81
N VAL A 306 28.26 -7.74 -3.32
CA VAL A 306 27.82 -9.13 -3.07
C VAL A 306 27.33 -9.75 -4.37
N ALA A 307 27.70 -10.99 -4.64
CA ALA A 307 27.12 -11.78 -5.74
C ALA A 307 25.86 -12.51 -5.26
N LEU A 308 24.71 -12.24 -5.89
CA LEU A 308 23.42 -12.83 -5.54
C LEU A 308 22.74 -13.47 -6.76
N ALA A 309 21.93 -14.49 -6.51
CA ALA A 309 21.10 -15.13 -7.53
C ALA A 309 20.18 -14.11 -8.22
N ARG A 310 20.01 -14.24 -9.54
CA ARG A 310 19.14 -13.34 -10.33
C ARG A 310 17.70 -13.41 -9.85
N SER A 311 17.21 -14.60 -9.52
CA SER A 311 15.87 -14.81 -8.97
C SER A 311 15.67 -14.10 -7.64
N ALA A 312 16.69 -14.07 -6.77
CA ALA A 312 16.63 -13.37 -5.50
C ALA A 312 16.53 -11.85 -5.70
N ILE A 313 17.32 -11.27 -6.60
CA ILE A 313 17.23 -9.84 -6.94
C ILE A 313 15.91 -9.52 -7.62
N CYS A 314 15.47 -10.35 -8.57
CA CYS A 314 14.17 -10.21 -9.22
C CYS A 314 13.02 -10.26 -8.20
N ALA A 315 13.10 -11.13 -7.19
CA ALA A 315 12.12 -11.22 -6.10
C ALA A 315 12.16 -9.98 -5.19
N LEU A 316 13.36 -9.52 -4.79
CA LEU A 316 13.55 -8.38 -3.89
C LEU A 316 13.31 -7.02 -4.53
N ALA A 317 13.54 -6.85 -5.83
CA ALA A 317 13.44 -5.56 -6.50
C ALA A 317 11.98 -5.05 -6.50
N ALA A 318 11.71 -3.99 -5.76
CA ALA A 318 10.43 -3.32 -5.73
C ALA A 318 10.30 -2.29 -6.86
N GLU A 319 11.40 -1.56 -7.11
CA GLU A 319 11.48 -0.49 -8.10
C GLU A 319 12.79 -0.57 -8.87
N LEU A 320 12.72 -0.34 -10.18
CA LEU A 320 13.85 -0.02 -11.04
C LEU A 320 13.80 1.47 -11.39
N VAL A 321 14.89 2.20 -11.12
CA VAL A 321 15.00 3.61 -11.48
C VAL A 321 15.67 3.73 -12.85
N LEU A 322 14.92 4.25 -13.83
CA LEU A 322 15.37 4.56 -15.18
C LEU A 322 15.56 6.07 -15.37
N PRO A 323 16.79 6.58 -15.30
CA PRO A 323 17.07 7.97 -15.68
C PRO A 323 16.83 8.14 -17.18
N MET A 324 16.02 9.13 -17.56
CA MET A 324 15.73 9.43 -18.96
C MET A 324 16.81 10.35 -19.55
N ARG A 325 17.14 10.12 -20.83
CA ARG A 325 18.08 10.97 -21.56
C ARG A 325 17.49 12.36 -21.85
N ASP A 326 16.29 12.38 -22.41
CA ASP A 326 15.63 13.57 -22.95
C ASP A 326 14.36 13.89 -22.16
N LEU A 327 14.10 15.18 -21.93
CA LEU A 327 12.89 15.64 -21.25
C LEU A 327 11.67 15.45 -22.18
N PRO A 328 10.65 14.63 -21.82
CA PRO A 328 9.53 14.34 -22.71
C PRO A 328 8.57 15.53 -22.87
N SER A 329 8.31 16.23 -21.77
CA SER A 329 7.57 17.49 -21.72
C SER A 329 7.85 18.21 -20.40
N GLU A 330 7.50 19.50 -20.31
CA GLU A 330 7.81 20.35 -19.15
C GLU A 330 7.30 19.77 -17.81
N MET A 331 6.14 19.11 -17.80
CA MET A 331 5.59 18.50 -16.58
C MET A 331 6.52 17.44 -15.95
N PHE A 332 7.28 16.72 -16.77
CA PHE A 332 8.19 15.66 -16.32
C PHE A 332 9.52 16.20 -15.79
N ALA A 333 9.74 17.53 -15.80
CA ALA A 333 10.89 18.13 -15.14
C ALA A 333 10.79 17.99 -13.60
N GLN A 334 9.58 17.87 -13.06
CA GLN A 334 9.31 17.79 -11.62
C GLN A 334 8.38 16.62 -11.24
N THR A 335 8.07 15.76 -12.22
CA THR A 335 7.14 14.64 -12.07
C THR A 335 7.77 13.40 -12.70
N ASP A 336 7.81 12.31 -11.95
CA ASP A 336 8.21 11.01 -12.45
C ASP A 336 7.03 10.28 -13.09
N LEU A 337 7.33 9.28 -13.91
CA LEU A 337 6.34 8.33 -14.44
C LEU A 337 6.60 6.95 -13.86
N LEU A 338 5.56 6.30 -13.34
CA LEU A 338 5.63 4.94 -12.79
C LEU A 338 4.87 3.99 -13.70
N ASP A 339 5.56 3.00 -14.26
CA ASP A 339 4.92 1.86 -14.92
C ASP A 339 4.76 0.73 -13.90
N PHE A 340 3.50 0.43 -13.56
CA PHE A 340 3.20 -0.67 -12.65
C PHE A 340 3.06 -1.99 -13.39
N PRO A 341 3.54 -3.10 -12.79
CA PRO A 341 3.19 -4.42 -13.29
C PRO A 341 1.67 -4.57 -13.25
N GLY A 342 1.08 -5.18 -14.28
CA GLY A 342 -0.38 -5.22 -14.32
C GLY A 342 -0.98 -6.26 -13.41
N ALA A 343 -2.23 -5.98 -13.01
CA ALA A 343 -2.98 -6.85 -12.13
C ALA A 343 -3.22 -8.21 -12.81
N ARG A 344 -3.11 -9.28 -12.01
CA ARG A 344 -3.26 -10.67 -12.46
C ARG A 344 -4.51 -11.30 -11.86
N ASN A 345 -5.05 -12.29 -12.56
CA ASN A 345 -6.11 -13.13 -12.02
C ASN A 345 -5.57 -13.95 -10.85
N ARG A 346 -6.44 -14.16 -9.85
CA ARG A 346 -6.20 -15.06 -8.72
C ARG A 346 -6.90 -16.38 -8.99
N PHE A 347 -6.31 -17.47 -8.51
CA PHE A 347 -6.94 -18.79 -8.58
C PHE A 347 -6.97 -19.37 -7.17
N GLU A 348 -8.17 -19.43 -6.61
CA GLU A 348 -8.43 -20.04 -5.30
C GLU A 348 -8.18 -21.55 -5.39
N GLN A 349 -7.30 -22.07 -4.53
CA GLN A 349 -6.91 -23.47 -4.53
C GLN A 349 -6.40 -23.92 -3.16
N ASP A 350 -6.47 -25.22 -2.88
CA ASP A 350 -5.78 -25.84 -1.75
C ASP A 350 -4.26 -25.72 -1.96
N LEU A 351 -3.62 -24.89 -1.14
CA LEU A 351 -2.19 -24.60 -1.24
C LEU A 351 -1.33 -25.80 -0.87
N ALA A 352 -1.75 -26.65 0.08
CA ALA A 352 -0.99 -27.84 0.45
C ALA A 352 -0.89 -28.80 -0.74
N THR A 353 -2.02 -29.03 -1.42
CA THR A 353 -2.08 -29.83 -2.63
C THR A 353 -1.32 -29.18 -3.78
N ALA A 354 -1.42 -27.86 -3.94
CA ALA A 354 -0.73 -27.13 -5.01
C ALA A 354 0.80 -27.23 -4.89
N PHE A 355 1.34 -27.02 -3.68
CA PHE A 355 2.78 -27.18 -3.41
C PHE A 355 3.25 -28.62 -3.59
N ALA A 356 2.44 -29.62 -3.20
CA ALA A 356 2.80 -31.02 -3.39
C ALA A 356 2.84 -31.45 -4.88
N LYS A 357 2.09 -30.77 -5.76
CA LYS A 357 2.00 -31.10 -7.18
C LYS A 357 3.15 -30.53 -8.02
N SER A 358 3.62 -29.32 -7.71
CA SER A 358 4.59 -28.64 -8.56
C SER A 358 5.33 -27.52 -7.83
N ASP A 359 6.67 -27.55 -7.88
CA ASP A 359 7.51 -26.45 -7.38
C ASP A 359 7.35 -25.15 -8.19
N ALA A 360 6.81 -25.24 -9.41
CA ALA A 360 6.58 -24.08 -10.27
C ALA A 360 5.47 -23.15 -9.74
N ILE A 361 4.64 -23.61 -8.79
CA ILE A 361 3.57 -22.78 -8.22
C ILE A 361 4.11 -21.67 -7.32
N LEU A 362 5.25 -21.88 -6.65
CA LEU A 362 5.77 -20.91 -5.68
C LEU A 362 6.20 -19.58 -6.37
N PRO A 363 6.94 -19.57 -7.48
CA PRO A 363 7.20 -18.35 -8.24
C PRO A 363 5.94 -17.64 -8.73
N GLU A 364 4.88 -18.38 -9.12
CA GLU A 364 3.62 -17.78 -9.55
C GLU A 364 2.88 -17.09 -8.39
N LEU A 365 2.81 -17.76 -7.24
CA LEU A 365 2.23 -17.20 -6.02
C LEU A 365 3.00 -15.97 -5.54
N LEU A 366 4.33 -16.03 -5.54
CA LEU A 366 5.18 -14.89 -5.22
C LEU A 366 4.91 -13.71 -6.16
N LEU A 367 4.83 -13.97 -7.47
CA LEU A 367 4.58 -12.93 -8.46
C LEU A 367 3.22 -12.25 -8.24
N ARG A 368 2.13 -13.01 -8.03
CA ARG A 368 0.80 -12.44 -7.79
C ARG A 368 0.75 -11.64 -6.50
N GLY A 369 1.27 -12.20 -5.40
CA GLY A 369 1.37 -11.53 -4.12
C GLY A 369 2.18 -10.23 -4.23
N LYS A 370 3.33 -10.29 -4.90
CA LYS A 370 4.23 -9.14 -5.05
C LYS A 370 3.58 -8.02 -5.85
N VAL A 371 2.96 -8.34 -6.99
CA VAL A 371 2.31 -7.33 -7.85
C VAL A 371 1.18 -6.61 -7.11
N ALA A 372 0.35 -7.33 -6.36
CA ALA A 372 -0.71 -6.70 -5.57
C ALA A 372 -0.13 -5.87 -4.41
N TYR A 373 0.85 -6.43 -3.68
CA TYR A 373 1.47 -5.74 -2.56
C TYR A 373 2.22 -4.47 -2.98
N LEU A 374 2.88 -4.47 -4.15
CA LEU A 374 3.54 -3.28 -4.68
C LEU A 374 2.56 -2.11 -4.85
N PHE A 375 1.34 -2.37 -5.32
CA PHE A 375 0.34 -1.31 -5.40
C PHE A 375 0.01 -0.75 -4.01
N ASP A 376 -0.32 -1.60 -3.05
CA ASP A 376 -0.61 -1.20 -1.66
C ASP A 376 0.53 -0.38 -1.04
N ARG A 377 1.78 -0.82 -1.25
CA ARG A 377 2.99 -0.14 -0.76
C ARG A 377 3.09 1.29 -1.28
N TYR A 378 2.87 1.51 -2.58
CA TYR A 378 2.97 2.85 -3.18
C TYR A 378 1.80 3.75 -2.79
N VAL A 379 0.59 3.19 -2.57
CA VAL A 379 -0.54 3.93 -1.99
C VAL A 379 -0.20 4.37 -0.55
N GLN A 380 0.29 3.46 0.28
CA GLN A 380 0.66 3.75 1.68
C GLN A 380 1.77 4.80 1.79
N ASN A 381 2.74 4.77 0.86
CA ASN A 381 3.85 5.71 0.77
C ASN A 381 3.50 7.04 0.08
N GLN A 382 2.27 7.21 -0.42
CA GLN A 382 1.84 8.39 -1.18
C GLN A 382 2.69 8.68 -2.43
N GLU A 383 3.10 7.62 -3.10
CA GLU A 383 3.89 7.69 -4.34
C GLU A 383 3.00 7.60 -5.59
N ILE A 384 1.67 7.54 -5.43
CA ILE A 384 0.72 7.66 -6.53
C ILE A 384 -0.02 8.99 -6.37
N THR A 385 0.53 10.05 -7.00
CA THR A 385 -0.07 11.39 -6.96
C THR A 385 -1.09 11.64 -8.06
N SER A 386 -1.02 10.89 -9.16
CA SER A 386 -2.04 10.82 -10.19
C SER A 386 -2.02 9.42 -10.80
N MET A 387 -3.18 8.90 -11.19
CA MET A 387 -3.31 7.54 -11.71
C MET A 387 -3.95 7.55 -13.09
N LEU A 388 -3.23 7.01 -14.07
CA LEU A 388 -3.73 6.63 -15.38
C LEU A 388 -4.16 5.16 -15.32
N LEU A 389 -5.46 4.93 -15.14
CA LEU A 389 -6.06 3.60 -15.08
C LEU A 389 -6.41 3.12 -16.50
N CYS A 390 -5.57 2.28 -17.09
CA CYS A 390 -5.74 1.73 -18.43
C CYS A 390 -6.69 0.53 -18.42
N ILE A 391 -7.76 0.59 -19.21
CA ILE A 391 -8.77 -0.48 -19.30
C ILE A 391 -8.95 -0.91 -20.78
N PRO A 392 -8.70 -2.18 -21.14
CA PRO A 392 -8.79 -2.69 -22.51
C PRO A 392 -10.25 -2.95 -22.94
N ASP A 393 -10.48 -3.22 -24.22
CA ASP A 393 -11.78 -3.36 -24.93
C ASP A 393 -12.73 -4.49 -24.48
N SER A 394 -12.37 -5.27 -23.45
CA SER A 394 -13.11 -6.46 -23.02
C SER A 394 -13.55 -6.38 -21.57
N ASN A 395 -14.40 -7.34 -21.17
CA ASN A 395 -14.64 -7.59 -19.75
C ASN A 395 -13.31 -7.90 -19.06
N MET A 396 -13.14 -7.30 -17.89
CA MET A 396 -11.97 -7.53 -17.06
C MET A 396 -12.14 -8.82 -16.27
N GLU A 397 -11.17 -9.72 -16.39
CA GLU A 397 -11.11 -10.95 -15.59
C GLU A 397 -10.52 -10.70 -14.18
N THR A 398 -9.76 -9.61 -14.01
CA THR A 398 -9.10 -9.28 -12.74
C THR A 398 -10.11 -8.78 -11.70
N VAL A 399 -10.53 -9.65 -10.80
CA VAL A 399 -11.58 -9.40 -9.80
C VAL A 399 -11.18 -8.33 -8.78
N ASP A 400 -9.90 -8.21 -8.44
CA ASP A 400 -9.44 -7.36 -7.31
C ASP A 400 -9.21 -5.88 -7.68
N LEU A 401 -9.08 -5.57 -8.98
CA LEU A 401 -8.71 -4.22 -9.43
C LEU A 401 -9.68 -3.11 -8.93
N PRO A 402 -11.01 -3.30 -8.96
CA PRO A 402 -11.94 -2.28 -8.46
C PRO A 402 -11.72 -1.93 -6.99
N GLY A 403 -11.42 -2.92 -6.14
CA GLY A 403 -11.15 -2.71 -4.71
C GLY A 403 -9.88 -1.90 -4.49
N LEU A 404 -8.81 -2.20 -5.23
CA LEU A 404 -7.55 -1.45 -5.17
C LEU A 404 -7.74 0.03 -5.56
N VAL A 405 -8.47 0.29 -6.64
CA VAL A 405 -8.77 1.65 -7.11
C VAL A 405 -9.63 2.39 -6.09
N GLN A 406 -10.67 1.74 -5.54
CA GLN A 406 -11.53 2.32 -4.51
C GLN A 406 -10.73 2.71 -3.25
N ASN A 407 -9.82 1.84 -2.79
CA ASN A 407 -8.97 2.12 -1.63
C ASN A 407 -8.05 3.32 -1.88
N TRP A 408 -7.47 3.42 -3.08
CA TRP A 408 -6.64 4.58 -3.43
C TRP A 408 -7.46 5.88 -3.55
N ILE A 409 -8.68 5.84 -4.13
CA ILE A 409 -9.60 6.99 -4.16
C ILE A 409 -9.91 7.44 -2.72
N ALA A 410 -10.27 6.51 -1.84
CA ALA A 410 -10.57 6.81 -0.44
C ALA A 410 -9.37 7.44 0.29
N ALA A 411 -8.15 6.95 0.02
CA ALA A 411 -6.92 7.47 0.60
C ALA A 411 -6.48 8.83 0.03
N THR A 412 -6.80 9.10 -1.24
CA THR A 412 -6.29 10.27 -1.98
C THR A 412 -7.30 11.41 -1.99
N HIS A 413 -8.52 11.15 -2.47
CA HIS A 413 -9.60 12.14 -2.61
C HIS A 413 -10.59 12.13 -1.45
N GLY A 414 -10.75 10.97 -0.79
CA GLY A 414 -11.73 10.77 0.26
C GLY A 414 -12.76 9.69 -0.08
N ALA A 415 -13.41 9.19 0.96
CA ALA A 415 -14.36 8.07 0.88
C ALA A 415 -15.79 8.50 0.51
N THR A 416 -16.10 9.80 0.57
CA THR A 416 -17.44 10.33 0.27
C THR A 416 -17.38 11.42 -0.80
N PRO A 417 -18.48 11.65 -1.55
CA PRO A 417 -18.52 12.70 -2.57
C PRO A 417 -18.17 14.11 -2.03
N GLU A 418 -18.57 14.43 -0.81
CA GLU A 418 -18.31 15.72 -0.17
C GLU A 418 -16.81 15.96 0.05
N GLN A 419 -16.07 14.90 0.40
CA GLN A 419 -14.62 14.98 0.58
C GLN A 419 -13.90 15.21 -0.76
N ARG A 420 -14.44 14.65 -1.85
CA ARG A 420 -13.86 14.74 -3.21
C ARG A 420 -14.08 16.10 -3.86
N ALA A 421 -15.21 16.76 -3.58
CA ALA A 421 -15.60 18.03 -4.22
C ALA A 421 -14.62 19.20 -4.00
N GLY A 422 -13.71 19.10 -3.01
CA GLY A 422 -12.72 20.12 -2.71
C GLY A 422 -11.38 20.00 -3.47
N GLN A 423 -11.22 19.01 -4.35
CA GLN A 423 -9.93 18.68 -4.97
C GLN A 423 -10.07 18.36 -6.45
N ASP A 424 -9.02 18.65 -7.23
CA ASP A 424 -8.96 18.23 -8.63
C ASP A 424 -8.94 16.70 -8.74
N CYS A 425 -9.69 16.14 -9.70
CA CYS A 425 -9.67 14.72 -9.98
C CYS A 425 -8.34 14.31 -10.62
N VAL A 426 -7.57 13.47 -9.92
CA VAL A 426 -6.29 12.94 -10.39
C VAL A 426 -6.36 11.45 -10.78
N LEU A 427 -7.59 10.93 -10.90
CA LEU A 427 -7.89 9.62 -11.48
C LEU A 427 -8.29 9.80 -12.95
N PHE A 428 -7.51 9.26 -13.87
CA PHE A 428 -7.79 9.28 -15.30
C PHE A 428 -8.18 7.88 -15.75
N PHE A 429 -9.41 7.72 -16.22
CA PHE A 429 -9.91 6.44 -16.69
C PHE A 429 -9.67 6.31 -18.20
N VAL A 430 -8.60 5.60 -18.56
CA VAL A 430 -8.09 5.53 -19.94
C VAL A 430 -8.59 4.27 -20.62
N LEU A 431 -9.58 4.42 -21.50
CA LEU A 431 -10.18 3.36 -22.30
C LEU A 431 -9.30 3.09 -23.53
N THR A 432 -8.30 2.23 -23.32
CA THR A 432 -7.31 1.80 -24.32
C THR A 432 -7.90 0.88 -25.40
N LYS A 433 -7.08 0.51 -26.40
CA LYS A 433 -7.50 -0.37 -27.52
C LYS A 433 -8.72 0.17 -28.27
N PHE A 434 -8.87 1.50 -28.31
CA PHE A 434 -9.98 2.16 -28.99
C PHE A 434 -10.02 1.83 -30.50
N ASP A 435 -8.87 1.52 -31.11
CA ASP A 435 -8.74 1.06 -32.49
C ASP A 435 -9.74 -0.04 -32.87
N LYS A 436 -9.99 -0.99 -31.96
CA LYS A 436 -10.89 -2.12 -32.21
C LYS A 436 -12.35 -1.70 -32.37
N HIS A 437 -12.74 -0.56 -31.82
CA HIS A 437 -14.09 -0.02 -32.02
C HIS A 437 -14.25 0.67 -33.37
N LEU A 438 -13.15 0.98 -34.06
CA LEU A 438 -13.15 1.60 -35.39
C LEU A 438 -13.29 0.57 -36.53
N GLY A 439 -13.11 -0.72 -36.24
CA GLY A 439 -13.28 -1.79 -37.21
C GLY A 439 -14.75 -2.05 -37.59
N ASP A 440 -14.95 -2.60 -38.80
CA ASP A 440 -16.24 -3.02 -39.34
C ASP A 440 -16.71 -4.34 -38.69
N THR A 441 -17.02 -4.29 -37.39
CA THR A 441 -17.74 -5.35 -36.69
C THR A 441 -19.23 -5.05 -36.68
N ALA A 442 -20.07 -6.01 -37.07
CA ALA A 442 -21.52 -5.87 -36.97
C ALA A 442 -21.92 -5.82 -35.49
N ALA A 443 -22.12 -4.63 -34.94
CA ALA A 443 -22.69 -4.48 -33.61
C ALA A 443 -24.21 -4.69 -33.71
N GLU A 444 -24.72 -5.78 -33.12
CA GLU A 444 -26.16 -5.93 -32.90
C GLU A 444 -26.69 -4.70 -32.14
N GLY A 445 -27.58 -3.92 -32.76
CA GLY A 445 -28.15 -2.70 -32.18
C GLY A 445 -27.47 -1.38 -32.58
N GLY A 446 -26.54 -1.38 -33.54
CA GLY A 446 -25.92 -0.16 -34.08
C GLY A 446 -24.80 0.44 -33.22
N ASP A 447 -24.24 1.57 -33.67
CA ASP A 447 -23.02 2.13 -33.06
C ASP A 447 -23.23 2.78 -31.68
N GLU A 448 -24.43 3.26 -31.38
CA GLU A 448 -24.76 3.71 -30.02
C GLU A 448 -24.64 2.54 -29.02
N THR A 449 -25.22 1.39 -29.36
CA THR A 449 -25.14 0.16 -28.56
C THR A 449 -23.69 -0.33 -28.43
N ARG A 450 -22.84 -0.13 -29.46
CA ARG A 450 -21.41 -0.45 -29.40
C ARG A 450 -20.71 0.28 -28.25
N PHE A 451 -20.88 1.60 -28.15
CA PHE A 451 -20.23 2.39 -27.12
C PHE A 451 -20.88 2.23 -25.74
N GLU A 452 -22.19 1.96 -25.69
CA GLU A 452 -22.86 1.57 -24.45
C GLU A 452 -22.28 0.26 -23.89
N ARG A 453 -22.12 -0.77 -24.72
CA ARG A 453 -21.50 -2.04 -24.32
C ARG A 453 -20.07 -1.84 -23.84
N ARG A 454 -19.30 -0.97 -24.52
CA ARG A 454 -17.92 -0.62 -24.13
C ARG A 454 -17.90 0.00 -22.73
N MET A 455 -18.72 1.01 -22.46
CA MET A 455 -18.79 1.65 -21.13
C MET A 455 -19.33 0.70 -20.06
N GLN A 456 -20.31 -0.13 -20.41
CA GLN A 456 -20.89 -1.11 -19.49
C GLN A 456 -19.83 -2.13 -19.03
N ALA A 457 -19.12 -2.75 -19.97
CA ALA A 457 -18.09 -3.74 -19.71
C ALA A 457 -16.91 -3.18 -18.89
N SER A 458 -16.48 -1.96 -19.22
CA SER A 458 -15.21 -1.44 -18.76
C SER A 458 -15.30 -0.57 -17.52
N LEU A 459 -16.39 0.18 -17.34
CA LEU A 459 -16.58 1.08 -16.19
C LEU A 459 -17.72 0.59 -15.29
N LEU A 460 -18.92 0.43 -15.83
CA LEU A 460 -20.13 0.32 -15.01
C LEU A 460 -20.28 -1.03 -14.32
N GLU A 461 -19.96 -2.14 -14.99
CA GLU A 461 -20.16 -3.47 -14.43
C GLU A 461 -19.25 -3.77 -13.24
N LYS A 462 -17.97 -3.37 -13.33
CA LYS A 462 -16.95 -3.71 -12.33
C LYS A 462 -16.74 -2.61 -11.29
N PHE A 463 -16.74 -1.34 -11.71
CA PHE A 463 -16.49 -0.22 -10.80
C PHE A 463 -17.78 0.43 -10.29
N GLY A 464 -18.90 0.28 -11.00
CA GLY A 464 -20.19 0.90 -10.64
C GLY A 464 -21.02 0.16 -9.58
N LYS A 465 -20.61 -1.06 -9.17
CA LYS A 465 -21.37 -1.92 -8.24
C LYS A 465 -20.78 -1.99 -6.82
N GLY A 466 -19.72 -1.24 -6.54
CA GLY A 466 -19.04 -1.23 -5.24
C GLY A 466 -19.85 -0.55 -4.13
N GLY A 467 -19.38 -0.69 -2.87
CA GLY A 467 -19.98 -0.01 -1.72
C GLY A 467 -19.82 1.52 -1.78
N ASP A 468 -18.77 2.00 -2.45
CA ASP A 468 -18.56 3.40 -2.81
C ASP A 468 -19.10 3.66 -4.22
N ARG A 469 -19.92 4.70 -4.34
CA ARG A 469 -20.65 5.06 -5.56
C ARG A 469 -19.88 6.04 -6.45
N TRP A 470 -18.56 6.12 -6.30
CA TRP A 470 -17.70 7.09 -6.98
C TRP A 470 -17.91 7.21 -8.49
N VAL A 471 -18.26 6.11 -9.18
CA VAL A 471 -18.59 6.15 -10.63
C VAL A 471 -19.86 6.96 -10.88
N SER A 472 -20.93 6.63 -10.16
CA SER A 472 -22.24 7.27 -10.34
C SER A 472 -22.35 8.65 -9.70
N GLU A 473 -21.57 8.90 -8.65
CA GLU A 473 -21.54 10.11 -7.82
C GLU A 473 -20.12 10.35 -7.28
N TRP A 474 -19.32 11.11 -8.04
CA TRP A 474 -17.97 11.51 -7.66
C TRP A 474 -17.99 12.73 -6.73
N GLU A 475 -18.81 13.72 -7.06
CA GLU A 475 -19.16 14.87 -6.20
C GLU A 475 -20.67 14.83 -5.94
N PRO A 476 -21.20 15.55 -4.93
CA PRO A 476 -22.63 15.58 -4.68
C PRO A 476 -23.43 15.92 -5.95
N GLY A 477 -24.26 14.98 -6.40
CA GLY A 477 -25.08 15.12 -7.61
C GLY A 477 -24.32 15.07 -8.95
N ARG A 478 -23.01 14.80 -8.98
CA ARG A 478 -22.22 14.73 -10.22
C ARG A 478 -21.51 13.39 -10.38
N PRO A 479 -21.66 12.70 -11.54
CA PRO A 479 -20.96 11.45 -11.79
C PRO A 479 -19.45 11.68 -12.02
N PHE A 480 -18.69 10.59 -11.98
CA PHE A 480 -17.31 10.61 -12.45
C PHE A 480 -17.26 10.87 -13.96
N THR A 481 -16.50 11.89 -14.39
CA THR A 481 -16.45 12.36 -15.79
C THR A 481 -15.05 12.32 -16.42
N ASN A 482 -14.03 11.80 -15.73
CA ASN A 482 -12.64 11.87 -16.16
C ASN A 482 -12.22 10.66 -17.02
N CYS A 483 -13.02 10.33 -18.05
CA CYS A 483 -12.76 9.25 -19.01
C CYS A 483 -12.09 9.74 -20.29
N TYR A 484 -11.24 8.89 -20.87
CA TYR A 484 -10.44 9.18 -22.07
C TYR A 484 -10.45 8.01 -23.04
N TRP A 485 -10.62 8.27 -24.33
CA TRP A 485 -10.35 7.29 -25.38
C TRP A 485 -8.85 7.30 -25.71
N LEU A 486 -8.24 6.11 -25.81
CA LEU A 486 -6.85 5.98 -26.21
C LEU A 486 -6.68 4.92 -27.32
N ARG A 487 -6.05 5.38 -28.39
CA ARG A 487 -5.73 4.62 -29.59
C ARG A 487 -4.21 4.38 -29.68
N ASN A 488 -3.79 3.26 -30.27
CA ASN A 488 -2.38 2.99 -30.54
C ASN A 488 -2.12 3.12 -32.05
N PRO A 489 -1.45 4.19 -32.52
CA PRO A 489 -1.12 4.36 -33.94
C PRO A 489 -0.25 3.25 -34.54
N ASN A 490 0.42 2.43 -33.72
CA ASN A 490 1.17 1.26 -34.19
C ASN A 490 0.28 0.00 -34.35
N TYR A 491 -1.00 0.09 -34.01
CA TYR A 491 -2.00 -0.93 -34.32
C TYR A 491 -2.68 -0.54 -35.64
N TYR A 492 -2.19 -1.10 -36.74
CA TYR A 492 -2.61 -0.68 -38.07
C TYR A 492 -4.05 -1.08 -38.37
N VAL A 493 -4.89 -0.06 -38.58
CA VAL A 493 -6.26 -0.20 -39.08
C VAL A 493 -6.27 0.04 -40.58
N ASP A 494 -5.68 -0.87 -41.35
CA ASP A 494 -5.48 -0.72 -42.81
C ASP A 494 -6.80 -0.46 -43.57
N GLY A 495 -7.93 -0.95 -43.04
CA GLY A 495 -9.26 -0.72 -43.62
C GLY A 495 -9.84 0.68 -43.41
N LEU A 496 -9.23 1.53 -42.57
CA LEU A 496 -9.73 2.85 -42.20
C LEU A 496 -8.73 3.98 -42.45
N ILE A 497 -7.45 3.75 -42.17
CA ILE A 497 -6.39 4.76 -42.21
C ILE A 497 -5.42 4.41 -43.34
N GLU A 498 -4.98 5.42 -44.08
CA GLU A 498 -3.88 5.31 -45.04
C GLU A 498 -2.54 5.55 -44.33
N TYR A 499 -1.58 4.67 -44.60
CA TYR A 499 -0.22 4.74 -44.06
C TYR A 499 0.78 4.90 -45.20
N ASP A 500 1.88 5.61 -44.95
CA ASP A 500 3.02 5.65 -45.87
C ASP A 500 3.93 4.40 -45.74
N ASP A 501 5.01 4.37 -46.52
CA ASP A 501 6.00 3.28 -46.51
C ASP A 501 6.69 3.14 -45.13
N ALA A 502 6.75 4.22 -44.35
CA ALA A 502 7.29 4.24 -42.99
C ALA A 502 6.25 3.89 -41.92
N LYS A 503 5.03 3.49 -42.33
CA LYS A 503 3.90 3.16 -41.46
C LYS A 503 3.43 4.33 -40.58
N ILE A 504 3.59 5.57 -41.06
CA ILE A 504 3.06 6.78 -40.44
C ILE A 504 1.66 7.05 -41.01
N GLU A 505 0.72 7.45 -40.14
CA GLU A 505 -0.66 7.73 -40.54
C GLU A 505 -0.75 9.04 -41.34
N GLN A 506 -1.30 8.96 -42.54
CA GLN A 506 -1.40 10.09 -43.48
C GLN A 506 -2.78 10.74 -43.46
N ARG A 507 -3.84 9.93 -43.54
CA ARG A 507 -5.24 10.38 -43.48
C ARG A 507 -6.19 9.23 -43.21
N ILE A 508 -7.40 9.56 -42.79
CA ILE A 508 -8.54 8.64 -42.87
C ILE A 508 -8.88 8.45 -44.35
N ARG A 509 -9.16 7.21 -44.75
CA ARG A 509 -9.56 6.87 -46.12
C ARG A 509 -10.83 7.63 -46.51
N PRO A 510 -10.86 8.35 -47.66
CA PRO A 510 -12.03 9.12 -48.08
C PRO A 510 -13.32 8.29 -48.13
N GLU A 511 -13.24 7.04 -48.58
CA GLU A 511 -14.36 6.11 -48.65
C GLU A 511 -14.92 5.66 -47.28
N LYS A 512 -14.19 5.92 -46.19
CA LYS A 512 -14.60 5.59 -44.82
C LYS A 512 -15.03 6.80 -43.99
N GLU A 513 -14.95 8.03 -44.51
CA GLU A 513 -15.33 9.25 -43.77
C GLU A 513 -16.77 9.18 -43.25
N ASN A 514 -17.72 8.73 -44.09
CA ASN A 514 -19.12 8.55 -43.67
C ASN A 514 -19.24 7.55 -42.52
N ARG A 515 -18.48 6.44 -42.55
CA ARG A 515 -18.49 5.43 -41.49
C ARG A 515 -17.93 5.97 -40.18
N VAL A 516 -16.87 6.77 -40.24
CA VAL A 516 -16.32 7.46 -39.06
C VAL A 516 -17.32 8.45 -38.48
N ALA A 517 -18.05 9.19 -39.34
CA ALA A 517 -19.11 10.09 -38.90
C ALA A 517 -20.27 9.35 -38.21
N GLU A 518 -20.69 8.19 -38.72
CA GLU A 518 -21.68 7.32 -38.08
C GLU A 518 -21.21 6.83 -36.69
N LEU A 519 -19.97 6.34 -36.60
CA LEU A 519 -19.37 5.90 -35.35
C LEU A 519 -19.29 7.05 -34.34
N ARG A 520 -18.87 8.24 -34.78
CA ARG A 520 -18.86 9.46 -33.94
C ARG A 520 -20.25 9.77 -33.41
N ALA A 521 -21.25 9.77 -34.29
CA ALA A 521 -22.63 10.04 -33.89
C ALA A 521 -23.16 8.98 -32.91
N GLY A 522 -22.82 7.70 -33.10
CA GLY A 522 -23.13 6.64 -32.15
C GLY A 522 -22.47 6.87 -30.78
N CYS A 523 -21.19 7.21 -30.76
CA CYS A 523 -20.44 7.50 -29.53
C CYS A 523 -21.05 8.67 -28.75
N LEU A 524 -21.38 9.77 -29.44
CA LEU A 524 -21.97 10.97 -28.83
C LEU A 524 -23.44 10.78 -28.41
N ARG A 525 -24.16 9.81 -28.99
CA ARG A 525 -25.52 9.45 -28.56
C ARG A 525 -25.56 8.54 -27.34
N ALA A 526 -24.52 7.73 -27.12
CA ALA A 526 -24.43 6.85 -25.96
C ALA A 526 -24.54 7.67 -24.66
N ALA A 527 -25.58 7.38 -23.88
CA ALA A 527 -25.86 8.00 -22.60
C ALA A 527 -24.72 7.79 -21.59
N SER A 528 -24.10 6.60 -21.55
CA SER A 528 -22.95 6.36 -20.68
C SER A 528 -21.73 7.19 -21.05
N VAL A 529 -21.46 7.41 -22.35
CA VAL A 529 -20.38 8.28 -22.81
C VAL A 529 -20.66 9.74 -22.41
N ARG A 530 -21.86 10.26 -22.70
CA ARG A 530 -22.26 11.61 -22.28
C ARG A 530 -22.21 11.83 -20.77
N ARG A 531 -22.47 10.78 -19.99
CA ARG A 531 -22.47 10.84 -18.53
C ARG A 531 -21.06 10.86 -17.93
N HIS A 532 -20.10 10.17 -18.56
CA HIS A 532 -18.80 9.88 -17.96
C HIS A 532 -17.60 10.50 -18.68
N PHE A 533 -17.81 11.24 -19.77
CA PHE A 533 -16.78 12.06 -20.40
C PHE A 533 -17.09 13.54 -20.14
N ALA A 534 -16.10 14.28 -19.66
CA ALA A 534 -16.21 15.73 -19.44
C ALA A 534 -16.51 16.48 -20.75
N ASP A 535 -15.89 16.05 -21.84
CA ASP A 535 -16.15 16.52 -23.20
C ASP A 535 -16.08 15.32 -24.18
N PRO A 536 -17.21 14.67 -24.47
CA PRO A 536 -17.26 13.52 -25.37
C PRO A 536 -16.75 13.83 -26.78
N GLU A 537 -16.96 15.06 -27.26
CA GLU A 537 -16.62 15.48 -28.61
C GLU A 537 -15.11 15.66 -28.76
N ALA A 538 -14.51 16.43 -27.84
CA ALA A 538 -13.06 16.59 -27.81
C ALA A 538 -12.33 15.25 -27.57
N ALA A 539 -12.89 14.36 -26.75
CA ALA A 539 -12.32 13.04 -26.51
C ALA A 539 -12.32 12.16 -27.77
N TRP A 540 -13.40 12.20 -28.56
CA TRP A 540 -13.46 11.51 -29.85
C TRP A 540 -12.44 12.08 -30.84
N ASP A 541 -12.47 13.39 -31.04
CA ASP A 541 -11.62 14.07 -32.02
C ASP A 541 -10.12 13.88 -31.67
N ALA A 542 -9.79 13.89 -30.38
CA ALA A 542 -8.44 13.58 -29.91
C ALA A 542 -8.02 12.13 -30.23
N ALA A 543 -8.88 11.14 -30.00
CA ALA A 543 -8.57 9.74 -30.28
C ALA A 543 -8.36 9.45 -31.78
N LEU A 544 -9.05 10.21 -32.65
CA LEU A 544 -8.93 10.11 -34.11
C LEU A 544 -7.78 10.95 -34.68
N ARG A 545 -7.10 11.76 -33.86
CA ARG A 545 -5.93 12.52 -34.29
C ARG A 545 -4.81 11.59 -34.74
N LEU A 546 -4.33 11.81 -35.96
CA LEU A 546 -3.30 10.99 -36.60
C LEU A 546 -1.98 11.08 -35.82
N ASN A 547 -1.30 9.94 -35.69
CA ASN A 547 -0.03 9.74 -35.00
C ASN A 547 -0.02 10.11 -33.50
N ASP A 548 -1.18 10.51 -32.94
CA ASP A 548 -1.36 10.90 -31.54
C ASP A 548 -2.25 9.92 -30.78
N GLY A 549 -3.44 9.62 -31.32
CA GLY A 549 -4.35 8.64 -30.72
C GLY A 549 -4.95 9.05 -29.35
N GLY A 550 -4.96 10.33 -29.01
CA GLY A 550 -5.55 10.88 -27.78
C GLY A 550 -4.53 11.24 -26.69
N VAL A 551 -3.24 10.96 -26.91
CA VAL A 551 -2.20 11.19 -25.90
C VAL A 551 -2.00 12.68 -25.61
N SER A 552 -2.02 13.55 -26.63
CA SER A 552 -1.88 14.99 -26.40
C SER A 552 -3.01 15.56 -25.53
N HIS A 553 -4.24 15.09 -25.72
CA HIS A 553 -5.40 15.52 -24.93
C HIS A 553 -5.29 15.05 -23.48
N LEU A 554 -4.91 13.79 -23.26
CA LEU A 554 -4.65 13.25 -21.92
C LEU A 554 -3.51 14.00 -21.22
N ARG A 555 -2.38 14.21 -21.91
CA ARG A 555 -1.20 14.93 -21.39
C ARG A 555 -1.53 16.36 -21.00
N ALA A 556 -2.33 17.06 -21.79
CA ALA A 556 -2.75 18.43 -21.48
C ALA A 556 -3.56 18.51 -20.18
N HIS A 557 -4.49 17.57 -19.96
CA HIS A 557 -5.23 17.55 -18.69
C HIS A 557 -4.33 17.12 -17.52
N LEU A 558 -3.49 16.11 -17.72
CA LEU A 558 -2.54 15.65 -16.71
C LEU A 558 -1.63 16.78 -16.22
N ALA A 559 -1.04 17.56 -17.15
CA ALA A 559 -0.21 18.72 -16.83
C ALA A 559 -0.97 19.81 -16.03
N ARG A 560 -2.28 19.93 -16.21
CA ARG A 560 -3.11 20.90 -15.47
C ARG A 560 -3.29 20.54 -13.99
N VAL A 561 -3.42 19.25 -13.68
CA VAL A 561 -3.75 18.76 -12.32
C VAL A 561 -2.55 18.24 -11.54
N SER A 562 -1.51 17.74 -12.22
CA SER A 562 -0.27 17.28 -11.61
C SER A 562 0.61 18.47 -11.23
N ARG A 563 0.30 19.12 -10.10
CA ARG A 563 1.04 20.28 -9.57
C ARG A 563 1.77 19.93 -8.27
N PRO A 564 3.10 20.17 -8.17
CA PRO A 564 3.89 19.82 -6.96
C PRO A 564 3.30 20.35 -5.66
N ASP A 565 2.75 21.57 -5.70
CA ASP A 565 2.14 22.22 -4.54
C ASP A 565 0.91 21.49 -4.00
N SER A 566 0.19 20.74 -4.85
CA SER A 566 -0.98 19.97 -4.42
C SER A 566 -0.57 18.79 -3.54
N LYS A 567 0.50 18.07 -3.89
CA LYS A 567 1.07 17.01 -3.04
C LYS A 567 1.50 17.56 -1.68
N LEU A 568 2.22 18.69 -1.68
CA LEU A 568 2.70 19.30 -0.44
C LEU A 568 1.56 19.78 0.47
N ARG A 569 0.52 20.42 -0.09
CA ARG A 569 -0.67 20.82 0.67
C ARG A 569 -1.41 19.62 1.26
N GLN A 570 -1.53 18.52 0.51
CA GLN A 570 -2.17 17.30 0.99
C GLN A 570 -1.38 16.67 2.16
N ILE A 571 -0.05 16.61 2.04
CA ILE A 571 0.83 16.11 3.11
C ILE A 571 0.73 17.01 4.35
N ALA A 572 0.78 18.33 4.18
CA ALA A 572 0.66 19.28 5.28
C ALA A 572 -0.68 19.14 6.02
N GLY A 573 -1.80 19.07 5.30
CA GLY A 573 -3.12 18.89 5.93
C GLY A 573 -3.28 17.54 6.64
N GLN A 574 -2.62 16.48 6.17
CA GLN A 574 -2.56 15.21 6.90
C GLN A 574 -1.71 15.30 8.16
N LEU A 575 -0.56 15.99 8.07
CA LEU A 575 0.35 16.21 9.19
C LEU A 575 -0.33 17.05 10.29
N GLU A 576 -1.06 18.10 9.92
CA GLU A 576 -1.84 18.94 10.84
C GLU A 576 -2.90 18.13 11.59
N ARG A 577 -3.63 17.23 10.90
CA ARG A 577 -4.59 16.33 11.56
C ARG A 577 -3.91 15.41 12.57
N ILE A 578 -2.79 14.80 12.19
CA ILE A 578 -1.99 13.96 13.09
C ILE A 578 -1.54 14.76 14.32
N ALA A 579 -1.05 15.98 14.11
CA ALA A 579 -0.61 16.88 15.18
C ALA A 579 -1.77 17.22 16.13
N ALA A 580 -2.94 17.57 15.58
CA ALA A 580 -4.13 17.92 16.36
C ALA A 580 -4.67 16.72 17.16
N ASP A 581 -4.68 15.53 16.57
CA ASP A 581 -5.08 14.29 17.24
C ASP A 581 -4.15 13.97 18.41
N LEU A 582 -2.83 14.01 18.18
CA LEU A 582 -1.82 13.78 19.21
C LEU A 582 -1.91 14.82 20.34
N ALA A 583 -2.05 16.10 19.99
CA ALA A 583 -2.21 17.17 20.97
C ALA A 583 -3.44 16.95 21.84
N ARG A 584 -4.59 16.59 21.24
CA ARG A 584 -5.81 16.25 21.99
C ARG A 584 -5.62 15.03 22.89
N SER A 585 -4.90 14.01 22.44
CA SER A 585 -4.69 12.80 23.24
C SER A 585 -3.78 13.01 24.45
N ILE A 586 -2.82 13.95 24.39
CA ILE A 586 -1.91 14.23 25.51
C ILE A 586 -2.36 15.43 26.39
N ALA A 587 -3.24 16.30 25.87
CA ALA A 587 -3.72 17.49 26.58
C ALA A 587 -4.24 17.23 28.00
N PRO A 588 -4.97 16.13 28.31
CA PRO A 588 -5.45 15.86 29.68
C PRO A 588 -4.33 15.73 30.72
N PHE A 589 -3.11 15.42 30.29
CA PHE A 589 -1.96 15.21 31.17
C PHE A 589 -1.02 16.42 31.21
N HIS A 590 -1.30 17.45 30.43
CA HIS A 590 -0.49 18.67 30.42
C HIS A 590 -0.76 19.50 31.68
N VAL A 591 0.32 19.92 32.34
CA VAL A 591 0.28 20.87 33.44
C VAL A 591 1.09 22.09 33.01
N SER A 592 0.41 23.24 32.87
CA SER A 592 1.07 24.50 32.51
C SER A 592 2.15 24.87 33.53
N ASP A 593 3.25 25.46 33.07
CA ASP A 593 4.25 26.10 33.92
C ASP A 593 3.80 27.49 34.41
N ASP A 594 2.80 28.08 33.74
CA ASP A 594 2.13 29.30 34.17
C ASP A 594 1.17 29.05 35.35
N VAL A 595 1.49 29.67 36.49
CA VAL A 595 0.71 29.58 37.73
C VAL A 595 -0.69 30.19 37.57
N GLU A 596 -0.83 31.28 36.81
CA GLU A 596 -2.14 31.92 36.60
C GLU A 596 -3.06 30.99 35.79
N GLN A 597 -2.52 30.39 34.74
CA GLN A 597 -3.25 29.39 33.94
C GLN A 597 -3.65 28.20 34.82
N ARG A 598 -2.76 27.66 35.65
CA ARG A 598 -3.08 26.56 36.58
C ARG A 598 -4.21 26.92 37.54
N ILE A 599 -4.21 28.14 38.07
CA ILE A 599 -5.27 28.61 38.97
C ILE A 599 -6.59 28.70 38.21
N ALA A 600 -6.58 29.24 36.99
CA ALA A 600 -7.76 29.31 36.13
C ALA A 600 -8.34 27.92 35.83
N ASP A 601 -7.49 26.97 35.41
CA ASP A 601 -7.90 25.60 35.10
C ASP A 601 -8.51 24.89 36.33
N LYS A 602 -7.89 25.07 37.52
CA LYS A 602 -8.42 24.49 38.77
C LYS A 602 -9.73 25.13 39.20
N ARG A 603 -9.91 26.43 38.99
CA ARG A 603 -11.19 27.11 39.25
C ARG A 603 -12.29 26.61 38.32
N GLN A 604 -11.99 26.43 37.04
CA GLN A 604 -12.94 25.89 36.06
C GLN A 604 -13.32 24.44 36.40
N ALA A 605 -12.35 23.59 36.75
CA ALA A 605 -12.63 22.23 37.18
C ALA A 605 -13.49 22.19 38.46
N ALA A 606 -13.20 23.07 39.43
CA ALA A 606 -14.01 23.20 40.64
C ALA A 606 -15.45 23.66 40.33
N ALA A 607 -15.61 24.61 39.40
CA ALA A 607 -16.93 25.08 38.97
C ALA A 607 -17.75 23.94 38.34
N LEU A 608 -17.16 23.13 37.44
CA LEU A 608 -17.85 21.97 36.85
C LEU A 608 -18.32 20.96 37.92
N VAL A 609 -17.46 20.66 38.90
CA VAL A 609 -17.84 19.77 40.01
C VAL A 609 -18.97 20.37 40.84
N ILE A 610 -18.95 21.68 41.08
CA ILE A 610 -20.03 22.38 41.79
C ILE A 610 -21.33 22.30 40.98
N ASP A 611 -21.28 22.59 39.68
CA ASP A 611 -22.44 22.52 38.78
C ASP A 611 -23.04 21.11 38.74
N ASP A 612 -22.21 20.06 38.63
CA ASP A 612 -22.64 18.65 38.66
C ASP A 612 -23.27 18.28 40.01
N LEU A 613 -22.71 18.77 41.13
CA LEU A 613 -23.26 18.56 42.47
C LEU A 613 -24.59 19.30 42.66
N GLU A 614 -24.72 20.52 42.13
CA GLU A 614 -25.98 21.27 42.11
C GLU A 614 -27.04 20.55 41.27
N GLU A 615 -26.69 20.04 40.09
CA GLU A 615 -27.60 19.24 39.25
C GLU A 615 -28.02 17.95 39.96
N ALA A 616 -27.10 17.26 40.63
CA ALA A 616 -27.40 16.08 41.44
C ALA A 616 -28.33 16.43 42.62
N LEU A 617 -28.14 17.58 43.26
CA LEU A 617 -28.99 18.06 44.34
C LEU A 617 -30.39 18.41 43.83
N LEU A 618 -30.50 19.18 42.74
CA LEU A 618 -31.76 19.56 42.08
C LEU A 618 -32.57 18.34 41.64
N ARG A 619 -31.89 17.25 41.24
CA ARG A 619 -32.53 15.98 40.87
C ARG A 619 -32.78 15.03 42.05
N HIS A 620 -32.57 15.48 43.29
CA HIS A 620 -32.68 14.66 44.51
C HIS A 620 -31.81 13.39 44.49
N ARG A 621 -30.66 13.42 43.80
CA ARG A 621 -29.70 12.30 43.67
C ARG A 621 -28.48 12.43 44.58
N PHE A 622 -28.45 13.41 45.48
CA PHE A 622 -27.31 13.62 46.39
C PHE A 622 -26.93 12.36 47.19
N GLY A 623 -27.90 11.53 47.59
CA GLY A 623 -27.62 10.26 48.27
C GLY A 623 -26.82 9.26 47.44
N ALA A 624 -26.99 9.24 46.11
CA ALA A 624 -26.21 8.38 45.22
C ALA A 624 -24.77 8.87 45.07
N VAL A 625 -24.57 10.19 45.04
CA VAL A 625 -23.23 10.81 45.07
C VAL A 625 -22.52 10.45 46.38
N LEU A 626 -23.21 10.61 47.52
CA LEU A 626 -22.66 10.24 48.82
C LEU A 626 -22.26 8.76 48.86
N ALA A 627 -23.13 7.87 48.38
CA ALA A 627 -22.85 6.43 48.31
C ALA A 627 -21.63 6.10 47.44
N ALA A 628 -21.43 6.80 46.31
CA ALA A 628 -20.27 6.62 45.45
C ALA A 628 -18.95 7.16 46.05
N LEU A 629 -19.04 8.15 46.96
CA LEU A 629 -17.90 8.69 47.70
C LEU A 629 -17.59 7.88 48.97
N MET A 630 -18.53 7.05 49.44
CA MET A 630 -18.30 6.14 50.54
C MET A 630 -17.45 4.96 50.08
N VAL A 631 -16.64 4.43 51.00
CA VAL A 631 -15.81 3.26 50.71
C VAL A 631 -16.71 2.04 50.58
N ASP A 632 -16.53 1.27 49.49
CA ASP A 632 -17.27 0.04 49.27
C ASP A 632 -16.95 -0.96 50.39
N ARG A 633 -18.00 -1.35 51.11
CA ARG A 633 -17.91 -2.21 52.27
C ARG A 633 -17.49 -3.63 51.90
N ASP A 634 -17.89 -4.10 50.71
CA ASP A 634 -17.54 -5.42 50.18
C ASP A 634 -16.07 -5.44 49.72
N GLU A 635 -15.57 -4.32 49.19
CA GLU A 635 -14.16 -4.17 48.85
C GLU A 635 -13.27 -4.14 50.11
N ILE A 636 -13.70 -3.44 51.17
CA ILE A 636 -13.03 -3.49 52.48
C ILE A 636 -13.04 -4.91 53.04
N GLU A 637 -14.20 -5.58 53.05
CA GLU A 637 -14.33 -6.94 53.57
C GLU A 637 -13.45 -7.93 52.78
N GLY A 638 -13.42 -7.81 51.45
CA GLY A 638 -12.54 -8.58 50.57
C GLY A 638 -11.04 -8.32 50.81
N ARG A 639 -10.65 -7.09 51.18
CA ARG A 639 -9.26 -6.76 51.52
C ARG A 639 -8.86 -7.19 52.94
N ILE A 640 -9.78 -7.12 53.90
CA ILE A 640 -9.56 -7.56 55.29
C ILE A 640 -9.56 -9.09 55.41
N SER A 641 -10.39 -9.79 54.62
CA SER A 641 -10.46 -11.26 54.61
C SER A 641 -9.30 -11.93 53.87
N ARG A 642 -8.52 -11.19 53.07
CA ARG A 642 -7.27 -11.68 52.47
C ARG A 642 -6.17 -11.76 53.53
N VAL A 643 -6.10 -12.89 54.23
CA VAL A 643 -4.91 -13.26 55.02
C VAL A 643 -3.71 -13.37 54.06
N PRO A 644 -2.61 -12.64 54.29
CA PRO A 644 -1.40 -12.79 53.48
C PRO A 644 -0.89 -14.22 53.54
N SER A 645 -0.50 -14.80 52.41
CA SER A 645 0.10 -16.14 52.30
C SER A 645 1.41 -16.31 53.09
N SER A 646 1.92 -15.23 53.70
CA SER A 646 3.09 -15.23 54.59
C SER A 646 2.79 -15.59 56.04
N VAL A 647 1.52 -15.74 56.45
CA VAL A 647 1.17 -16.12 57.83
C VAL A 647 0.82 -17.61 57.90
N ARG A 648 1.81 -18.46 58.18
CA ARG A 648 1.58 -19.85 58.61
C ARG A 648 1.24 -19.88 60.10
N ILE A 649 -0.03 -20.08 60.43
CA ILE A 649 -0.44 -20.43 61.80
C ILE A 649 -0.17 -21.94 61.97
N THR A 650 0.92 -22.30 62.65
CA THR A 650 1.18 -23.67 63.09
C THR A 650 0.33 -24.00 64.31
N ASN A 651 -0.60 -24.95 64.19
CA ASN A 651 -1.35 -25.51 65.32
C ASN A 651 -0.40 -26.23 66.29
N ALA A 652 -0.15 -25.60 67.43
CA ALA A 652 0.34 -26.27 68.62
C ALA A 652 -0.68 -26.04 69.74
N VAL A 653 -0.88 -27.09 70.56
CA VAL A 653 -1.74 -27.17 71.74
C VAL A 653 -3.17 -27.68 71.50
N SER A 654 -3.29 -29.00 71.34
CA SER A 654 -4.46 -29.77 71.81
C SER A 654 -3.99 -31.16 72.23
N THR A 655 -3.18 -31.22 73.27
CA THR A 655 -2.88 -32.45 74.04
C THR A 655 -2.60 -32.09 75.49
N ALA A 656 -3.62 -31.67 76.22
CA ALA A 656 -3.70 -31.78 77.68
C ALA A 656 -5.12 -31.38 78.12
N ALA A 657 -5.75 -32.23 78.93
CA ALA A 657 -7.11 -32.14 79.49
C ALA A 657 -8.19 -32.59 78.48
N MET A 658 -8.97 -33.67 78.69
CA MET A 658 -9.39 -34.32 79.93
C MET A 658 -9.69 -35.81 79.68
N ALA A 659 -9.22 -36.65 80.59
CA ALA A 659 -9.68 -38.02 80.78
C ALA A 659 -11.09 -38.04 81.42
N PRO A 660 -11.82 -39.17 81.38
CA PRO A 660 -13.28 -39.23 81.52
C PRO A 660 -13.73 -39.58 82.94
N ASP A 661 -14.97 -39.20 83.32
CA ASP A 661 -15.87 -40.02 84.16
C ASP A 661 -17.32 -39.45 84.19
N PRO A 662 -18.33 -40.10 84.80
CA PRO A 662 -19.31 -40.95 84.11
C PRO A 662 -20.77 -40.62 84.48
N GLN A 663 -21.71 -41.45 83.99
CA GLN A 663 -23.11 -41.58 84.43
C GLN A 663 -24.03 -40.38 84.15
N ALA A 664 -25.33 -40.53 83.94
CA ALA A 664 -26.22 -41.61 83.57
C ALA A 664 -27.60 -40.94 83.43
N GLY A 665 -28.46 -41.48 82.57
CA GLY A 665 -29.88 -41.54 82.92
C GLY A 665 -30.82 -40.67 82.11
N ARG A 666 -31.38 -41.36 81.11
CA ARG A 666 -32.71 -41.22 80.46
C ARG A 666 -32.84 -40.27 79.29
#